data_AF-A0A9P3TEB7-F1
#
_entry.id   AF-A0A9P3TEB7-F1
#
_cell.length_a   1.000
_cell.length_b   1.000
_cell.length_c   1.000
_cell.angle_alpha   90.00
_cell.angle_beta   90.00
_cell.angle_gamma   90.00
#
_symmetry.space_group_name_H-M   'P 1'
#
loop_
_entity.id
_entity.type
_entity.pdbx_description
1 polymer ?
#
loop_
_entity_poly.entity_id
_entity_poly.type
_entity_poly.pdbx_seq_one_letter_code
_entity_poly.pdbx_strand_id
1 'polypeptide(L)'
;MANEFLTQCEIAVNTAAGRKLSEQEMESLVRDMNDTTNRILAGNEALSLEEAALRAADELTNADKLAKVIEARNKALNTRIAAQRLSDLRTTWKDRPDIGLEAILVGRNDARTGSRRSVASEVAQLRGKYHAGINYDFDKAGLVKFISSGSNDREIADAMWRIGRGQSTDGMTKQSVDAANIIMKWQESARIDENRAGAWIRKVPGYIVRQSHDILKIRSAGYEAWRDSILPRLDDVTFEGVADREQFMRNVYNGLASGVHLTTEKPDWMNGFKGSQNAAKRASQERVLHFKDGISWHEYNQQFGTGSLREAVFGGLNSAARTTGMMRVLGTNPQNMFNYLAESISHDLSKSGTPAAQADFSEKVRKLKKNTLTQVDGSLNIPGSVGWANASANIRGWLRMSQLGGAVISSFNDVPISATEMRYQGQNFMGALLGAMKGRFSRFNSAEEKEILSSIGVYSDTMTQEIIRRMSGDDSLSGKMGRAQQIFFKYNLMNFWTESGRNSNAMMITNWLAKNAEFPYANLTEDLRRVLDIHGIGDAEWNIYRGMDMADSEGRKFMTTSGIRSVPDDVIASYVESKGIKVTDRSIADARDSLEGQLRGYILDRLNIAMSEPGDRTQALMKFGTVPGTVAGEAVRFAGQYKSFTASFLQN
;
A
#
# COMPACT_ATOMS: atom_id res chain seq x y z
N MET A 1 -31.00 -8.23 19.21
CA MET A 1 -31.03 -8.58 17.78
C MET A 1 -29.82 -9.45 17.42
N ALA A 2 -29.71 -10.66 18.00
CA ALA A 2 -28.53 -11.53 17.85
C ALA A 2 -28.73 -12.70 16.85
N ASN A 3 -29.92 -12.84 16.25
CA ASN A 3 -30.28 -13.99 15.41
C ASN A 3 -30.37 -13.71 13.90
N GLU A 4 -30.14 -12.47 13.41
CA GLU A 4 -30.17 -12.19 11.97
C GLU A 4 -28.85 -12.53 11.25
N PHE A 5 -27.72 -12.56 11.97
CA PHE A 5 -26.40 -12.81 11.38
C PHE A 5 -26.15 -14.31 11.06
N LEU A 6 -26.66 -15.24 11.88
CA LEU A 6 -26.53 -16.69 11.65
C LEU A 6 -27.45 -17.17 10.52
N THR A 7 -28.67 -16.63 10.43
CA THR A 7 -29.65 -16.98 9.39
C THR A 7 -29.19 -16.62 7.98
N GLN A 8 -28.41 -15.55 7.79
CA GLN A 8 -27.89 -15.20 6.46
C GLN A 8 -26.78 -16.17 5.99
N CYS A 9 -26.00 -16.73 6.92
CA CYS A 9 -24.99 -17.73 6.60
C CYS A 9 -25.66 -19.05 6.20
N GLU A 10 -26.68 -19.50 6.93
CA GLU A 10 -27.49 -20.67 6.55
C GLU A 10 -28.21 -20.48 5.21
N ILE A 11 -28.81 -19.32 4.97
CA ILE A 11 -29.47 -19.01 3.69
C ILE A 11 -28.45 -19.04 2.54
N ALA A 12 -27.25 -18.48 2.74
CA ALA A 12 -26.19 -18.50 1.73
C ALA A 12 -25.66 -19.91 1.46
N VAL A 13 -25.47 -20.73 2.50
CA VAL A 13 -25.00 -22.12 2.38
C VAL A 13 -26.04 -23.00 1.69
N ASN A 14 -27.32 -22.88 2.06
CA ASN A 14 -28.43 -23.63 1.44
C ASN A 14 -28.69 -23.20 -0.02
N THR A 15 -28.62 -21.90 -0.30
CA THR A 15 -28.75 -21.38 -1.68
C THR A 15 -27.60 -21.88 -2.55
N ALA A 16 -26.39 -21.95 -2.00
CA ALA A 16 -25.20 -22.41 -2.73
C ALA A 16 -25.08 -23.94 -2.82
N ALA A 17 -25.77 -24.71 -1.98
CA ALA A 17 -25.87 -26.16 -2.06
C ALA A 17 -26.94 -26.62 -3.07
N GLY A 18 -27.76 -25.70 -3.60
CA GLY A 18 -28.88 -26.02 -4.49
C GLY A 18 -29.99 -26.83 -3.81
N ARG A 19 -29.86 -27.11 -2.51
CA ARG A 19 -30.82 -27.82 -1.68
C ARG A 19 -30.67 -27.37 -0.23
N LYS A 20 -31.74 -27.53 0.55
CA LYS A 20 -31.69 -27.33 2.00
C LYS A 20 -30.94 -28.51 2.63
N LEU A 21 -29.82 -28.22 3.31
CA LEU A 21 -29.09 -29.20 4.11
C LEU A 21 -29.89 -29.51 5.39
N SER A 22 -29.85 -30.76 5.83
CA SER A 22 -30.42 -31.17 7.11
C SER A 22 -29.60 -30.61 8.27
N GLU A 23 -30.24 -30.46 9.43
CA GLU A 23 -29.59 -29.97 10.66
C GLU A 23 -28.39 -30.84 11.05
N GLN A 24 -28.50 -32.16 10.87
CA GLN A 24 -27.40 -33.10 11.08
C GLN A 24 -26.24 -32.93 10.09
N GLU A 25 -26.50 -32.62 8.81
CA GLU A 25 -25.45 -32.33 7.81
C GLU A 25 -24.73 -31.01 8.10
N MET A 26 -25.44 -29.99 8.58
CA MET A 26 -24.84 -28.71 8.97
C MET A 26 -24.01 -28.85 10.24
N GLU A 27 -24.50 -29.58 11.24
CA GLU A 27 -23.76 -29.84 12.47
C GLU A 27 -22.56 -30.77 12.25
N SER A 28 -22.65 -31.80 11.39
CA SER A 28 -21.51 -32.63 10.99
C SER A 28 -20.43 -31.77 10.34
N LEU A 29 -20.81 -30.89 9.41
CA LEU A 29 -19.88 -30.04 8.69
C LEU A 29 -19.14 -29.05 9.61
N VAL A 30 -19.86 -28.49 10.59
CA VAL A 30 -19.27 -27.60 11.60
C VAL A 30 -18.40 -28.38 12.59
N ARG A 31 -18.81 -29.60 12.98
CA ARG A 31 -18.01 -30.50 13.82
C ARG A 31 -16.70 -30.90 13.14
N ASP A 32 -16.76 -31.38 11.90
CA ASP A 32 -15.58 -31.84 11.14
C ASP A 32 -14.57 -30.70 10.91
N MET A 33 -15.07 -29.49 10.62
CA MET A 33 -14.24 -28.28 10.55
C MET A 33 -13.61 -27.94 11.89
N ASN A 34 -14.38 -27.93 12.98
CA ASN A 34 -13.88 -27.61 14.31
C ASN A 34 -12.87 -28.65 14.80
N ASP A 35 -13.12 -29.94 14.59
CA ASP A 35 -12.24 -31.03 15.02
C ASP A 35 -10.90 -30.98 14.28
N THR A 36 -10.92 -30.68 12.99
CA THR A 36 -9.71 -30.55 12.17
C THR A 36 -8.97 -29.24 12.48
N THR A 37 -9.69 -28.15 12.71
CA THR A 37 -9.13 -26.86 13.19
C THR A 37 -8.42 -27.04 14.53
N ASN A 38 -9.07 -27.70 15.48
CA ASN A 38 -8.54 -27.95 16.82
C ASN A 38 -7.33 -28.88 16.77
N ARG A 39 -7.35 -29.90 15.90
CA ARG A 39 -6.18 -30.76 15.64
C ARG A 39 -4.99 -29.97 15.07
N ILE A 40 -5.23 -29.02 14.16
CA ILE A 40 -4.18 -28.19 13.56
C ILE A 40 -3.61 -27.19 14.57
N LEU A 41 -4.46 -26.60 15.42
CA LEU A 41 -4.03 -25.73 16.52
C LEU A 41 -3.20 -26.49 17.55
N ALA A 42 -3.62 -27.70 17.93
CA ALA A 42 -2.91 -28.54 18.88
C ALA A 42 -1.52 -29.00 18.37
N GLY A 43 -1.28 -28.99 17.06
CA GLY A 43 0.00 -29.35 16.45
C GLY A 43 0.94 -28.17 16.18
N ASN A 44 0.48 -26.92 16.33
CA ASN A 44 1.28 -25.74 16.01
C ASN A 44 0.74 -24.47 16.68
N GLU A 45 1.24 -24.16 17.88
CA GLU A 45 0.79 -23.07 18.75
C GLU A 45 0.92 -21.65 18.14
N ALA A 46 1.63 -21.50 17.01
CA ALA A 46 1.80 -20.22 16.33
C ALA A 46 0.72 -19.92 15.27
N LEU A 47 -0.19 -20.85 14.98
CA LEU A 47 -1.29 -20.63 14.02
C LEU A 47 -2.47 -19.92 14.68
N SER A 48 -2.99 -18.88 14.03
CA SER A 48 -4.27 -18.30 14.41
C SER A 48 -5.44 -19.27 14.13
N LEU A 49 -6.54 -19.13 14.87
CA LEU A 49 -7.78 -19.91 14.66
C LEU A 49 -8.28 -19.85 13.21
N GLU A 50 -8.10 -18.71 12.54
CA GLU A 50 -8.40 -18.55 11.12
C GLU A 50 -7.46 -19.42 10.26
N GLU A 51 -6.15 -19.35 10.45
CA GLU A 51 -5.19 -20.14 9.67
C GLU A 51 -5.36 -21.65 9.88
N ALA A 52 -5.73 -22.07 11.08
CA ALA A 52 -6.05 -23.47 11.37
C ALA A 52 -7.37 -23.91 10.73
N ALA A 53 -8.42 -23.08 10.78
CA ALA A 53 -9.70 -23.35 10.11
C ALA A 53 -9.59 -23.38 8.59
N LEU A 54 -8.65 -22.61 8.04
CA LEU A 54 -8.40 -22.57 6.61
C LEU A 54 -7.49 -23.70 6.14
N ARG A 55 -6.51 -24.13 6.94
CA ARG A 55 -5.78 -25.39 6.69
C ARG A 55 -6.71 -26.60 6.79
N ALA A 56 -7.65 -26.60 7.73
CA ALA A 56 -8.69 -27.62 7.81
C ALA A 56 -9.54 -27.64 6.52
N ALA A 57 -9.93 -26.48 6.00
CA ALA A 57 -10.66 -26.38 4.73
C ALA A 57 -9.84 -26.83 3.51
N ASP A 58 -8.51 -26.62 3.53
CA ASP A 58 -7.56 -27.02 2.48
C ASP A 58 -7.28 -28.54 2.51
N GLU A 59 -7.07 -29.12 3.69
CA GLU A 59 -6.91 -30.58 3.88
C GLU A 59 -8.19 -31.35 3.52
N LEU A 60 -9.36 -30.74 3.65
CA LEU A 60 -10.66 -31.35 3.31
C LEU A 60 -11.01 -31.27 1.80
N THR A 61 -10.06 -30.94 0.91
CA THR A 61 -10.13 -30.98 -0.57
C THR A 61 -11.38 -30.36 -1.22
N ASN A 62 -12.05 -29.41 -0.57
CA ASN A 62 -13.26 -28.78 -1.08
C ASN A 62 -12.99 -27.33 -1.52
N ALA A 63 -12.22 -27.15 -2.60
CA ALA A 63 -11.91 -25.83 -3.18
C ALA A 63 -13.17 -24.96 -3.41
N ASP A 64 -14.29 -25.58 -3.79
CA ASP A 64 -15.58 -24.92 -3.97
C ASP A 64 -16.17 -24.40 -2.65
N LYS A 65 -16.01 -25.14 -1.54
CA LYS A 65 -16.48 -24.70 -0.22
C LYS A 65 -15.62 -23.53 0.29
N LEU A 66 -14.30 -23.62 0.12
CA LEU A 66 -13.39 -22.52 0.47
C LEU A 66 -13.70 -21.25 -0.32
N ALA A 67 -13.94 -21.37 -1.64
CA ALA A 67 -14.34 -20.26 -2.48
C ALA A 67 -15.64 -19.60 -2.00
N LYS A 68 -16.63 -20.39 -1.58
CA LYS A 68 -17.91 -19.90 -1.02
C LYS A 68 -17.72 -19.16 0.30
N VAL A 69 -16.88 -19.66 1.20
CA VAL A 69 -16.56 -18.99 2.48
C VAL A 69 -15.90 -17.63 2.22
N ILE A 70 -14.94 -17.57 1.30
CA ILE A 70 -14.27 -16.31 0.90
C ILE A 70 -15.29 -15.32 0.31
N GLU A 71 -16.21 -15.79 -0.54
CA GLU A 71 -17.24 -14.94 -1.12
C GLU A 71 -18.21 -14.37 -0.06
N ALA A 72 -18.67 -15.20 0.88
CA ALA A 72 -19.52 -14.77 1.99
C ALA A 72 -18.81 -13.72 2.87
N ARG A 73 -17.55 -13.97 3.24
CA ARG A 73 -16.70 -13.01 3.97
C ARG A 73 -16.59 -11.68 3.22
N ASN A 74 -16.28 -11.72 1.94
CA ASN A 74 -16.09 -10.52 1.11
C ASN A 74 -17.40 -9.74 0.94
N LYS A 75 -18.55 -10.42 0.85
CA LYS A 75 -19.87 -9.78 0.82
C LYS A 75 -20.16 -9.04 2.14
N ALA A 76 -19.90 -9.66 3.28
CA ALA A 76 -20.09 -9.03 4.59
C ALA A 76 -19.19 -7.79 4.75
N LEU A 77 -17.90 -7.92 4.40
CA LEU A 77 -16.93 -6.82 4.42
C LEU A 77 -17.39 -5.65 3.52
N ASN A 78 -17.77 -5.93 2.28
CA ASN A 78 -18.24 -4.91 1.35
C ASN A 78 -19.52 -4.22 1.85
N THR A 79 -20.46 -4.98 2.42
CA THR A 79 -21.73 -4.43 2.94
C THR A 79 -21.47 -3.46 4.11
N ARG A 80 -20.58 -3.83 5.04
CA ARG A 80 -20.19 -2.95 6.15
C ARG A 80 -19.52 -1.67 5.65
N ILE A 81 -18.56 -1.79 4.73
CA ILE A 81 -17.86 -0.63 4.16
C ILE A 81 -18.84 0.28 3.42
N ALA A 82 -19.74 -0.29 2.61
CA ALA A 82 -20.78 0.46 1.92
C ALA A 82 -21.67 1.24 2.88
N ALA A 83 -22.16 0.59 3.95
CA ALA A 83 -23.01 1.23 4.96
C ALA A 83 -22.29 2.39 5.65
N GLN A 84 -21.03 2.18 6.06
CA GLN A 84 -20.22 3.22 6.69
C GLN A 84 -19.99 4.40 5.75
N ARG A 85 -19.55 4.16 4.51
CA ARG A 85 -19.24 5.23 3.55
C ARG A 85 -20.48 5.97 3.08
N LEU A 86 -21.60 5.30 2.87
CA LEU A 86 -22.87 5.96 2.57
C LEU A 86 -23.35 6.80 3.75
N SER A 87 -23.20 6.31 4.98
CA SER A 87 -23.49 7.09 6.18
C SER A 87 -22.66 8.37 6.19
N ASP A 88 -21.34 8.27 6.04
CA ASP A 88 -20.43 9.43 6.00
C ASP A 88 -20.82 10.42 4.90
N LEU A 89 -21.18 9.93 3.70
CA LEU A 89 -21.61 10.79 2.58
C LEU A 89 -22.95 11.49 2.86
N ARG A 90 -23.88 10.83 3.54
CA ARG A 90 -25.23 11.34 3.84
C ARG A 90 -25.29 12.22 5.09
N THR A 91 -24.34 12.09 6.00
CA THR A 91 -24.30 12.87 7.24
C THR A 91 -23.21 13.93 7.16
N THR A 92 -21.96 13.51 7.12
CA THR A 92 -20.77 14.38 7.15
C THR A 92 -20.63 15.19 5.88
N TRP A 93 -21.01 14.66 4.71
CA TRP A 93 -20.84 15.32 3.41
C TRP A 93 -22.15 15.65 2.68
N LYS A 94 -23.26 15.74 3.42
CA LYS A 94 -24.61 15.91 2.85
C LYS A 94 -24.75 17.05 1.83
N ASP A 95 -24.03 18.14 2.04
CA ASP A 95 -24.06 19.36 1.24
C ASP A 95 -23.09 19.30 0.04
N ARG A 96 -22.06 18.46 0.12
CA ARG A 96 -21.00 18.32 -0.89
C ARG A 96 -20.54 16.86 -1.03
N PRO A 97 -21.43 15.93 -1.43
CA PRO A 97 -21.09 14.52 -1.52
C PRO A 97 -20.07 14.25 -2.64
N ASP A 98 -19.93 15.15 -3.61
CA ASP A 98 -18.84 15.17 -4.59
C ASP A 98 -17.46 15.30 -3.92
N ILE A 99 -17.32 16.23 -2.96
CA ILE A 99 -16.09 16.37 -2.16
C ILE A 99 -15.93 15.18 -1.22
N GLY A 100 -17.02 14.64 -0.66
CA GLY A 100 -16.97 13.42 0.15
C GLY A 100 -16.41 12.22 -0.60
N LEU A 101 -16.80 12.02 -1.85
CA LEU A 101 -16.22 10.98 -2.72
C LEU A 101 -14.74 11.24 -3.02
N GLU A 102 -14.34 12.50 -3.23
CA GLU A 102 -12.92 12.87 -3.36
C GLU A 102 -12.14 12.57 -2.07
N ALA A 103 -12.70 12.93 -0.90
CA ALA A 103 -12.09 12.71 0.42
C ALA A 103 -11.83 11.23 0.70
N ILE A 104 -12.77 10.34 0.32
CA ILE A 104 -12.59 8.90 0.43
C ILE A 104 -11.37 8.42 -0.39
N LEU A 105 -11.11 9.01 -1.56
CA LEU A 105 -9.99 8.61 -2.42
C LEU A 105 -8.65 9.20 -1.96
N VAL A 106 -8.59 10.52 -1.74
CA VAL A 106 -7.31 11.25 -1.59
C VAL A 106 -7.20 12.12 -0.34
N GLY A 107 -8.25 12.18 0.48
CA GLY A 107 -8.29 13.01 1.66
C GLY A 107 -8.49 14.50 1.35
N ARG A 108 -9.00 15.23 2.33
CA ARG A 108 -9.36 16.64 2.23
C ARG A 108 -9.01 17.37 3.54
N ASN A 109 -8.68 18.65 3.42
CA ASN A 109 -8.39 19.53 4.57
C ASN A 109 -9.65 20.17 5.19
N ASP A 110 -10.82 19.91 4.61
CA ASP A 110 -12.09 20.36 5.13
C ASP A 110 -12.24 19.90 6.60
N ALA A 111 -12.64 20.81 7.49
CA ALA A 111 -12.79 20.59 8.93
C ALA A 111 -14.02 19.70 9.25
N ARG A 112 -13.99 18.47 8.75
CA ARG A 112 -15.00 17.44 8.91
C ARG A 112 -14.32 16.19 9.44
N THR A 113 -14.91 15.54 10.43
CA THR A 113 -14.33 14.35 11.06
C THR A 113 -13.99 13.29 10.02
N GLY A 114 -12.76 12.80 10.07
CA GLY A 114 -12.27 11.76 9.16
C GLY A 114 -12.05 12.21 7.70
N SER A 115 -12.08 13.52 7.38
CA SER A 115 -11.88 14.01 6.01
C SER A 115 -10.52 13.65 5.40
N ARG A 116 -9.50 13.36 6.22
CA ARG A 116 -8.18 12.85 5.79
C ARG A 116 -8.08 11.33 5.71
N ARG A 117 -9.05 10.57 6.26
CA ARG A 117 -9.10 9.10 6.17
C ARG A 117 -9.50 8.68 4.77
N SER A 118 -8.51 8.28 3.99
CA SER A 118 -8.64 8.07 2.56
C SER A 118 -7.84 6.86 2.09
N VAL A 119 -8.11 6.40 0.87
CA VAL A 119 -7.25 5.40 0.24
C VAL A 119 -5.81 5.90 0.19
N ALA A 120 -5.56 7.12 -0.28
CA ALA A 120 -4.19 7.64 -0.38
C ALA A 120 -3.45 7.62 0.97
N SER A 121 -4.14 7.94 2.06
CA SER A 121 -3.58 7.86 3.42
C SER A 121 -3.27 6.41 3.82
N GLU A 122 -4.18 5.46 3.55
CA GLU A 122 -3.94 4.03 3.81
C GLU A 122 -2.76 3.47 2.99
N VAL A 123 -2.66 3.87 1.72
CA VAL A 123 -1.53 3.47 0.87
C VAL A 123 -0.23 4.07 1.39
N ALA A 124 -0.23 5.34 1.79
CA ALA A 124 0.96 6.01 2.34
C ALA A 124 1.43 5.34 3.64
N GLN A 125 0.51 5.03 4.56
CA GLN A 125 0.89 4.40 5.84
C GLN A 125 1.41 2.98 5.64
N LEU A 126 0.83 2.18 4.74
CA LEU A 126 1.34 0.83 4.44
C LEU A 126 2.69 0.87 3.75
N ARG A 127 2.91 1.81 2.82
CA ARG A 127 4.23 2.05 2.23
C ARG A 127 5.26 2.43 3.29
N GLY A 128 4.90 3.34 4.19
CA GLY A 128 5.72 3.71 5.34
C GLY A 128 6.08 2.48 6.18
N LYS A 129 5.08 1.69 6.59
CA LYS A 129 5.24 0.44 7.35
C LYS A 129 6.24 -0.51 6.68
N TYR A 130 6.03 -0.84 5.41
CA TYR A 130 6.84 -1.83 4.70
C TYR A 130 8.24 -1.32 4.36
N HIS A 131 8.35 -0.11 3.80
CA HIS A 131 9.63 0.41 3.33
C HIS A 131 10.55 0.82 4.48
N ALA A 132 10.02 1.51 5.48
CA ALA A 132 10.82 1.92 6.63
C ALA A 132 11.26 0.67 7.42
N GLY A 133 10.34 -0.27 7.63
CA GLY A 133 10.60 -1.50 8.34
C GLY A 133 11.65 -2.40 7.69
N ILE A 134 11.54 -2.68 6.38
CA ILE A 134 12.53 -3.52 5.68
C ILE A 134 13.92 -2.88 5.65
N ASN A 135 13.97 -1.56 5.43
CA ASN A 135 15.25 -0.84 5.39
C ASN A 135 15.90 -0.78 6.78
N TYR A 136 15.11 -0.59 7.84
CA TYR A 136 15.60 -0.61 9.20
C TYR A 136 16.13 -2.00 9.60
N ASP A 137 15.44 -3.08 9.22
CA ASP A 137 15.94 -4.44 9.45
C ASP A 137 17.26 -4.70 8.71
N PHE A 138 17.41 -4.21 7.47
CA PHE A 138 18.69 -4.29 6.76
C PHE A 138 19.80 -3.47 7.40
N ASP A 139 19.51 -2.28 7.92
CA ASP A 139 20.50 -1.45 8.63
C ASP A 139 20.94 -2.10 9.93
N LYS A 140 19.99 -2.60 10.72
CA LYS A 140 20.26 -3.34 11.96
C LYS A 140 21.12 -4.60 11.71
N ALA A 141 20.93 -5.25 10.56
CA ALA A 141 21.74 -6.40 10.15
C ALA A 141 23.08 -6.03 9.47
N GLY A 142 23.37 -4.73 9.25
CA GLY A 142 24.57 -4.28 8.53
C GLY A 142 24.56 -4.62 7.03
N LEU A 143 23.39 -4.89 6.46
CA LEU A 143 23.22 -5.38 5.08
C LEU A 143 22.87 -4.28 4.06
N VAL A 144 22.74 -3.02 4.47
CA VAL A 144 22.36 -1.91 3.55
C VAL A 144 23.28 -1.85 2.32
N LYS A 145 24.61 -1.88 2.51
CA LYS A 145 25.57 -1.87 1.39
C LYS A 145 25.50 -3.15 0.56
N PHE A 146 25.30 -4.30 1.22
CA PHE A 146 25.24 -5.62 0.61
C PHE A 146 24.05 -5.75 -0.35
N ILE A 147 22.87 -5.29 0.07
CA ILE A 147 21.66 -5.25 -0.76
C ILE A 147 21.72 -4.15 -1.81
N SER A 148 22.47 -3.08 -1.55
CA SER A 148 22.55 -1.97 -2.50
C SER A 148 23.41 -2.22 -3.72
N SER A 149 24.37 -3.15 -3.66
CA SER A 149 25.25 -3.44 -4.79
C SER A 149 24.54 -4.21 -5.91
N GLY A 150 23.51 -5.01 -5.57
CA GLY A 150 22.83 -5.93 -6.50
C GLY A 150 23.69 -7.13 -6.93
N SER A 151 24.96 -7.22 -6.50
CA SER A 151 25.89 -8.28 -6.93
C SER A 151 25.54 -9.66 -6.38
N ASN A 152 24.78 -9.70 -5.27
CA ASN A 152 24.42 -10.93 -4.57
C ASN A 152 22.97 -11.37 -4.84
N ASP A 153 22.25 -10.65 -5.71
CA ASP A 153 20.83 -10.90 -6.02
C ASP A 153 20.56 -12.35 -6.44
N ARG A 154 21.51 -12.99 -7.14
CA ARG A 154 21.41 -14.39 -7.55
C ARG A 154 21.39 -15.35 -6.35
N GLU A 155 22.31 -15.18 -5.41
CA GLU A 155 22.41 -16.05 -4.22
C GLU A 155 21.25 -15.77 -3.26
N ILE A 156 20.85 -14.50 -3.08
CA ILE A 156 19.70 -14.14 -2.25
C ILE A 156 18.41 -14.75 -2.83
N ALA A 157 18.20 -14.67 -4.13
CA ALA A 157 17.02 -15.26 -4.76
C ALA A 157 16.98 -16.79 -4.60
N ASP A 158 18.13 -17.46 -4.71
CA ASP A 158 18.23 -18.90 -4.46
C ASP A 158 17.98 -19.25 -2.99
N ALA A 159 18.52 -18.46 -2.05
CA ALA A 159 18.27 -18.61 -0.62
C ALA A 159 16.76 -18.49 -0.31
N MET A 160 16.08 -17.46 -0.85
CA MET A 160 14.62 -17.29 -0.68
C MET A 160 13.85 -18.50 -1.22
N TRP A 161 14.24 -19.00 -2.40
CA TRP A 161 13.59 -20.15 -3.01
C TRP A 161 13.77 -21.43 -2.16
N ARG A 162 14.99 -21.69 -1.67
CA ARG A 162 15.30 -22.86 -0.82
C ARG A 162 14.60 -22.80 0.52
N ILE A 163 14.68 -21.67 1.22
CA ILE A 163 14.00 -21.45 2.51
C ILE A 163 12.49 -21.66 2.33
N GLY A 164 11.91 -21.09 1.27
CA GLY A 164 10.49 -21.24 0.95
C GLY A 164 10.05 -22.67 0.64
N ARG A 165 10.99 -23.59 0.31
CA ARG A 165 10.73 -25.03 0.10
C ARG A 165 11.23 -25.90 1.26
N GLY A 166 11.72 -25.32 2.35
CA GLY A 166 12.30 -26.07 3.47
C GLY A 166 13.60 -26.80 3.13
N GLN A 167 14.32 -26.33 2.11
CA GLN A 167 15.61 -26.90 1.69
C GLN A 167 16.79 -26.22 2.40
N SER A 168 17.91 -26.95 2.49
CA SER A 168 19.14 -26.42 3.11
C SER A 168 19.75 -25.29 2.28
N THR A 169 20.22 -24.26 2.98
CA THR A 169 21.03 -23.15 2.44
C THR A 169 22.53 -23.36 2.64
N ASP A 170 22.97 -24.60 2.90
CA ASP A 170 24.39 -24.92 3.07
C ASP A 170 25.22 -24.48 1.84
N GLY A 171 26.39 -23.92 2.12
CA GLY A 171 27.29 -23.37 1.09
C GLY A 171 26.98 -21.94 0.64
N MET A 172 25.89 -21.32 1.12
CA MET A 172 25.58 -19.91 0.87
C MET A 172 26.22 -18.98 1.90
N THR A 173 26.43 -17.71 1.52
CA THR A 173 26.88 -16.71 2.48
C THR A 173 25.81 -16.40 3.53
N LYS A 174 26.23 -16.19 4.79
CA LYS A 174 25.33 -15.76 5.87
C LYS A 174 24.57 -14.48 5.52
N GLN A 175 25.23 -13.53 4.85
CA GLN A 175 24.63 -12.27 4.45
C GLN A 175 23.47 -12.46 3.45
N SER A 176 23.60 -13.39 2.49
CA SER A 176 22.51 -13.71 1.55
C SER A 176 21.32 -14.39 2.24
N VAL A 177 21.58 -15.29 3.18
CA VAL A 177 20.54 -15.98 3.96
C VAL A 177 19.80 -15.00 4.88
N ASP A 178 20.53 -14.14 5.59
CA ASP A 178 19.95 -13.09 6.45
C ASP A 178 19.12 -12.10 5.62
N ALA A 179 19.62 -11.71 4.45
CA ALA A 179 18.89 -10.87 3.51
C ALA A 179 17.59 -11.52 3.02
N ALA A 180 17.63 -12.80 2.63
CA ALA A 180 16.46 -13.55 2.21
C ALA A 180 15.39 -13.61 3.31
N ASN A 181 15.79 -13.89 4.54
CA ASN A 181 14.89 -13.92 5.70
C ASN A 181 14.21 -12.57 5.95
N ILE A 182 14.96 -11.46 5.88
CA ILE A 182 14.39 -10.10 6.02
C ILE A 182 13.37 -9.82 4.92
N ILE A 183 13.67 -10.14 3.66
CA ILE A 183 12.74 -9.94 2.54
C ILE A 183 11.47 -10.77 2.74
N MET A 184 11.61 -12.06 3.08
CA MET A 184 10.48 -12.98 3.28
C MET A 184 9.59 -12.54 4.45
N LYS A 185 10.16 -12.02 5.54
CA LYS A 185 9.41 -11.45 6.67
C LYS A 185 8.48 -10.32 6.22
N TRP A 186 8.97 -9.37 5.42
CA TRP A 186 8.18 -8.22 4.98
C TRP A 186 7.19 -8.56 3.86
N GLN A 187 7.52 -9.52 3.00
CA GLN A 187 6.56 -10.07 2.04
C GLN A 187 5.40 -10.78 2.75
N GLU A 188 5.70 -11.54 3.81
CA GLU A 188 4.66 -12.20 4.61
C GLU A 188 3.77 -11.19 5.34
N SER A 189 4.37 -10.14 5.92
CA SER A 189 3.64 -9.03 6.53
C SER A 189 2.66 -8.38 5.54
N ALA A 190 3.12 -8.10 4.32
CA ALA A 190 2.29 -7.54 3.26
C ALA A 190 1.16 -8.50 2.83
N ARG A 191 1.46 -9.79 2.68
CA ARG A 191 0.46 -10.82 2.32
C ARG A 191 -0.63 -10.96 3.39
N ILE A 192 -0.26 -10.94 4.67
CA ILE A 192 -1.20 -10.99 5.80
C ILE A 192 -2.11 -9.76 5.76
N ASP A 193 -1.56 -8.57 5.53
CA ASP A 193 -2.35 -7.34 5.44
C ASP A 193 -3.32 -7.36 4.25
N GLU A 194 -2.90 -7.88 3.08
CA GLU A 194 -3.78 -8.09 1.91
C GLU A 194 -4.93 -9.05 2.25
N ASN A 195 -4.61 -10.17 2.92
CA ASN A 195 -5.61 -11.15 3.32
C ASN A 195 -6.60 -10.62 4.35
N ARG A 196 -6.14 -9.85 5.33
CA ARG A 196 -7.00 -9.16 6.31
C ARG A 196 -7.97 -8.20 5.61
N ALA A 197 -7.50 -7.48 4.59
CA ALA A 197 -8.32 -6.55 3.82
C ALA A 197 -9.29 -7.22 2.84
N GLY A 198 -9.23 -8.55 2.68
CA GLY A 198 -10.22 -9.34 1.94
C GLY A 198 -9.65 -10.19 0.80
N ALA A 199 -8.33 -10.15 0.57
CA ALA A 199 -7.67 -11.11 -0.31
C ALA A 199 -7.59 -12.52 0.31
N TRP A 200 -7.20 -13.47 -0.52
CA TRP A 200 -6.96 -14.87 -0.21
C TRP A 200 -5.68 -15.36 -0.92
N ILE A 201 -4.56 -14.80 -0.53
CA ILE A 201 -3.24 -15.11 -1.09
C ILE A 201 -2.65 -16.28 -0.31
N ARG A 202 -2.43 -17.39 -0.99
CA ARG A 202 -1.78 -18.59 -0.43
C ARG A 202 -0.26 -18.39 -0.32
N LYS A 203 0.37 -19.15 0.59
CA LYS A 203 1.83 -19.31 0.58
C LYS A 203 2.20 -20.20 -0.58
N VAL A 204 3.18 -19.78 -1.38
CA VAL A 204 3.71 -20.56 -2.50
C VAL A 204 5.10 -21.02 -2.12
N PRO A 205 5.37 -22.35 -2.07
CA PRO A 205 6.71 -22.85 -1.82
C PRO A 205 7.71 -22.31 -2.86
N GLY A 206 8.82 -21.77 -2.38
CA GLY A 206 9.85 -21.15 -3.23
C GLY A 206 9.45 -19.78 -3.82
N TYR A 207 8.51 -19.06 -3.19
CA TYR A 207 8.19 -17.69 -3.56
C TYR A 207 9.42 -16.77 -3.41
N ILE A 208 9.85 -16.14 -4.51
CA ILE A 208 10.93 -15.14 -4.49
C ILE A 208 10.34 -13.72 -4.44
N VAL A 209 9.83 -13.21 -5.56
CA VAL A 209 9.21 -11.88 -5.67
C VAL A 209 8.14 -11.91 -6.73
N ARG A 210 7.20 -10.95 -6.67
CA ARG A 210 6.26 -10.74 -7.79
C ARG A 210 7.10 -10.53 -9.06
N GLN A 211 6.87 -11.38 -10.06
CA GLN A 211 7.61 -11.34 -11.30
C GLN A 211 7.33 -10.03 -12.05
N SER A 212 8.38 -9.48 -12.62
CA SER A 212 8.30 -8.32 -13.50
C SER A 212 8.75 -8.71 -14.90
N HIS A 213 8.18 -8.03 -15.90
CA HIS A 213 8.40 -8.35 -17.31
C HIS A 213 8.58 -7.05 -18.11
N ASP A 214 9.74 -6.88 -18.72
CA ASP A 214 10.05 -5.74 -19.58
C ASP A 214 9.47 -5.99 -20.97
N ILE A 215 8.39 -5.27 -21.26
CA ILE A 215 7.64 -5.36 -22.52
C ILE A 215 8.55 -5.13 -23.73
N LEU A 216 9.46 -4.16 -23.66
CA LEU A 216 10.30 -3.80 -24.80
C LEU A 216 11.34 -4.87 -25.07
N LYS A 217 11.96 -5.43 -24.02
CA LYS A 217 12.92 -6.53 -24.18
C LYS A 217 12.25 -7.78 -24.74
N ILE A 218 11.07 -8.14 -24.22
CA ILE A 218 10.31 -9.31 -24.69
C ILE A 218 9.88 -9.13 -26.15
N ARG A 219 9.33 -7.97 -26.53
CA ARG A 219 8.96 -7.67 -27.92
C ARG A 219 10.15 -7.74 -28.86
N SER A 220 11.28 -7.17 -28.45
CA SER A 220 12.50 -7.12 -29.27
C SER A 220 13.13 -8.50 -29.48
N ALA A 221 12.99 -9.42 -28.52
CA ALA A 221 13.49 -10.78 -28.65
C ALA A 221 12.62 -11.64 -29.57
N GLY A 222 11.31 -11.38 -29.64
CA GLY A 222 10.38 -12.25 -30.34
C GLY A 222 9.98 -13.49 -29.52
N TYR A 223 8.95 -14.20 -29.98
CA TYR A 223 8.37 -15.33 -29.23
C TYR A 223 9.36 -16.48 -29.07
N GLU A 224 10.03 -16.87 -30.15
CA GLU A 224 10.92 -18.03 -30.20
C GLU A 224 12.09 -17.85 -29.24
N ALA A 225 12.81 -16.73 -29.32
CA ALA A 225 13.95 -16.46 -28.44
C ALA A 225 13.53 -16.30 -26.97
N TRP A 226 12.38 -15.68 -26.70
CA TRP A 226 11.85 -15.59 -25.35
C TRP A 226 11.48 -16.98 -24.79
N ARG A 227 10.76 -17.79 -25.56
CA ARG A 227 10.35 -19.15 -25.19
C ARG A 227 11.57 -20.01 -24.90
N ASP A 228 12.56 -20.02 -25.80
CA ASP A 228 13.75 -20.85 -25.67
C ASP A 228 14.60 -20.45 -24.45
N SER A 229 14.55 -19.18 -24.05
CA SER A 229 15.22 -18.70 -22.84
C SER A 229 14.47 -19.06 -21.55
N ILE A 230 13.13 -18.96 -21.53
CA ILE A 230 12.34 -19.17 -20.30
C ILE A 230 11.97 -20.65 -20.08
N LEU A 231 11.65 -21.41 -21.13
CA LEU A 231 11.08 -22.76 -21.00
C LEU A 231 11.98 -23.71 -20.19
N PRO A 232 13.32 -23.74 -20.36
CA PRO A 232 14.22 -24.60 -19.57
C PRO A 232 14.37 -24.19 -18.09
N ARG A 233 13.77 -23.07 -17.70
CA ARG A 233 13.88 -22.42 -16.39
C ARG A 233 12.63 -22.62 -15.54
N LEU A 234 11.56 -23.08 -16.15
CA LEU A 234 10.28 -23.31 -15.50
C LEU A 234 10.28 -24.65 -14.76
N ASP A 235 9.66 -24.66 -13.60
CA ASP A 235 9.29 -25.84 -12.83
C ASP A 235 8.06 -26.49 -13.49
N ASP A 236 7.96 -27.82 -13.44
CA ASP A 236 6.87 -28.58 -14.05
C ASP A 236 5.49 -28.20 -13.50
N VAL A 237 5.42 -27.68 -12.26
CA VAL A 237 4.20 -27.12 -11.66
C VAL A 237 3.57 -26.04 -12.55
N THR A 238 4.38 -25.31 -13.34
CA THR A 238 3.88 -24.32 -14.33
C THR A 238 2.91 -24.93 -15.35
N PHE A 239 3.08 -26.22 -15.66
CA PHE A 239 2.34 -26.92 -16.70
C PHE A 239 1.31 -27.92 -16.15
N GLU A 240 1.10 -27.95 -14.83
CA GLU A 240 0.05 -28.78 -14.24
C GLU A 240 -1.33 -28.34 -14.77
N GLY A 241 -2.09 -29.30 -15.31
CA GLY A 241 -3.39 -29.02 -15.94
C GLY A 241 -3.31 -28.32 -17.30
N VAL A 242 -2.11 -28.08 -17.85
CA VAL A 242 -1.92 -27.49 -19.18
C VAL A 242 -1.87 -28.59 -20.24
N ALA A 243 -2.92 -28.68 -21.06
CA ALA A 243 -3.00 -29.68 -22.15
C ALA A 243 -2.07 -29.34 -23.34
N ASP A 244 -1.98 -28.06 -23.72
CA ASP A 244 -1.12 -27.59 -24.81
C ASP A 244 -0.12 -26.55 -24.29
N ARG A 245 1.13 -27.01 -24.08
CA ARG A 245 2.21 -26.17 -23.56
C ARG A 245 2.61 -25.05 -24.54
N GLU A 246 2.61 -25.31 -25.84
CA GLU A 246 3.03 -24.31 -26.84
C GLU A 246 1.98 -23.20 -26.96
N GLN A 247 0.69 -23.56 -27.00
CA GLN A 247 -0.39 -22.58 -26.98
C GLN A 247 -0.40 -21.76 -25.68
N PHE A 248 -0.18 -22.41 -24.53
CA PHE A 248 -0.04 -21.73 -23.25
C PHE A 248 1.09 -20.71 -23.27
N MET A 249 2.29 -21.10 -23.73
CA MET A 249 3.45 -20.22 -23.81
C MET A 249 3.21 -19.04 -24.77
N ARG A 250 2.57 -19.25 -25.92
CA ARG A 250 2.16 -18.16 -26.84
C ARG A 250 1.20 -17.17 -26.18
N ASN A 251 0.24 -17.66 -25.42
CA ASN A 251 -0.71 -16.81 -24.71
C ASN A 251 -0.02 -15.97 -23.63
N VAL A 252 0.89 -16.58 -22.87
CA VAL A 252 1.72 -15.86 -21.89
C VAL A 252 2.55 -14.78 -22.59
N TYR A 253 3.26 -15.12 -23.67
CA TYR A 253 4.04 -14.15 -24.44
C TYR A 253 3.18 -12.97 -24.93
N ASN A 254 2.03 -13.24 -25.53
CA ASN A 254 1.14 -12.18 -26.03
C ASN A 254 0.65 -11.28 -24.90
N GLY A 255 0.34 -11.82 -23.72
CA GLY A 255 -0.04 -11.04 -22.54
C GLY A 255 1.11 -10.17 -21.99
N LEU A 256 2.32 -10.72 -21.97
CA LEU A 256 3.52 -9.99 -21.52
C LEU A 256 3.93 -8.93 -22.53
N ALA A 257 4.07 -9.29 -23.79
CA ALA A 257 4.45 -8.40 -24.87
C ALA A 257 3.40 -7.32 -25.13
N SER A 258 2.10 -7.57 -24.98
CA SER A 258 1.09 -6.52 -25.19
C SER A 258 1.08 -5.46 -24.07
N GLY A 259 1.54 -5.81 -22.86
CA GLY A 259 1.45 -4.96 -21.68
C GLY A 259 0.06 -4.94 -21.03
N VAL A 260 -0.90 -5.72 -21.55
CA VAL A 260 -2.26 -5.80 -20.99
C VAL A 260 -2.27 -6.40 -19.58
N HIS A 261 -1.23 -7.15 -19.20
CA HIS A 261 -1.04 -7.60 -17.81
C HIS A 261 -0.82 -6.45 -16.81
N LEU A 262 -0.53 -5.23 -17.28
CA LEU A 262 -0.35 -4.04 -16.45
C LEU A 262 -1.66 -3.25 -16.27
N THR A 263 -2.69 -3.47 -17.09
CA THR A 263 -3.92 -2.66 -17.10
C THR A 263 -5.05 -3.25 -16.25
N THR A 264 -5.84 -2.36 -15.66
CA THR A 264 -7.04 -2.73 -14.89
C THR A 264 -8.24 -2.99 -15.80
N GLU A 265 -8.30 -2.32 -16.96
CA GLU A 265 -9.28 -2.53 -18.02
C GLU A 265 -8.72 -3.53 -19.05
N LYS A 266 -9.51 -4.55 -19.38
CA LYS A 266 -9.21 -5.51 -20.46
C LYS A 266 -10.15 -5.20 -21.64
N PRO A 267 -9.64 -5.12 -22.88
CA PRO A 267 -10.50 -4.92 -24.05
C PRO A 267 -11.44 -6.12 -24.29
N ASP A 268 -12.62 -5.87 -24.87
CA ASP A 268 -13.73 -6.85 -25.01
C ASP A 268 -13.36 -8.17 -25.71
N TRP A 269 -12.35 -8.17 -26.59
CA TRP A 269 -11.87 -9.37 -27.29
C TRP A 269 -11.05 -10.32 -26.40
N MET A 270 -10.82 -9.97 -25.13
CA MET A 270 -10.02 -10.72 -24.16
C MET A 270 -10.84 -11.34 -23.00
N ASN A 271 -12.17 -11.44 -23.15
CA ASN A 271 -13.08 -12.10 -22.19
C ASN A 271 -12.72 -13.57 -21.84
N GLY A 272 -11.75 -14.18 -22.52
CA GLY A 272 -11.18 -15.51 -22.22
C GLY A 272 -10.07 -15.54 -21.17
N PHE A 273 -9.47 -14.41 -20.79
CA PHE A 273 -8.49 -14.33 -19.70
C PHE A 273 -9.22 -13.94 -18.40
N LYS A 274 -9.62 -14.92 -17.58
CA LYS A 274 -10.32 -14.78 -16.28
C LYS A 274 -9.52 -13.99 -15.23
N GLY A 275 -9.22 -12.71 -15.49
CA GLY A 275 -8.75 -11.77 -14.47
C GLY A 275 -9.96 -11.06 -13.91
N SER A 276 -10.24 -11.24 -12.63
CA SER A 276 -11.43 -10.64 -12.01
C SER A 276 -11.28 -9.11 -11.90
N GLN A 277 -12.37 -8.36 -12.10
CA GLN A 277 -12.42 -6.94 -11.71
C GLN A 277 -12.32 -6.74 -10.18
N ASN A 278 -12.53 -7.80 -9.40
CA ASN A 278 -12.37 -7.80 -7.95
C ASN A 278 -10.88 -7.84 -7.56
N ALA A 279 -10.45 -6.83 -6.79
CA ALA A 279 -9.05 -6.67 -6.38
C ALA A 279 -8.55 -7.82 -5.51
N ALA A 280 -9.39 -8.31 -4.58
CA ALA A 280 -9.07 -9.46 -3.75
C ALA A 280 -8.83 -10.71 -4.62
N LYS A 281 -9.72 -11.00 -5.58
CA LYS A 281 -9.55 -12.12 -6.50
C LYS A 281 -8.29 -11.99 -7.34
N ARG A 282 -7.93 -10.78 -7.80
CA ARG A 282 -6.66 -10.54 -8.52
C ARG A 282 -5.43 -10.81 -7.66
N ALA A 283 -5.42 -10.28 -6.44
CA ALA A 283 -4.32 -10.50 -5.50
C ALA A 283 -4.15 -11.99 -5.15
N SER A 284 -5.27 -12.71 -5.10
CA SER A 284 -5.34 -14.15 -4.79
C SER A 284 -5.02 -15.07 -5.96
N GLN A 285 -4.78 -14.54 -7.17
CA GLN A 285 -4.49 -15.41 -8.33
C GLN A 285 -3.15 -16.10 -8.13
N GLU A 286 -3.14 -17.41 -8.41
CA GLU A 286 -1.91 -18.19 -8.41
C GLU A 286 -0.96 -17.67 -9.49
N ARG A 287 0.34 -17.75 -9.20
CA ARG A 287 1.36 -17.40 -10.18
C ARG A 287 1.26 -18.37 -11.34
N VAL A 288 1.37 -17.84 -12.54
CA VAL A 288 1.28 -18.67 -13.76
C VAL A 288 2.62 -19.31 -14.08
N LEU A 289 3.73 -18.60 -13.84
CA LEU A 289 5.08 -19.08 -14.14
C LEU A 289 5.81 -19.42 -12.84
N HIS A 290 6.21 -20.67 -12.67
CA HIS A 290 7.01 -21.14 -11.54
C HIS A 290 8.42 -21.44 -12.03
N PHE A 291 9.45 -20.86 -11.41
CA PHE A 291 10.84 -21.15 -11.74
C PHE A 291 11.35 -22.35 -10.93
N LYS A 292 12.18 -23.18 -11.55
CA LYS A 292 12.74 -24.39 -10.94
C LYS A 292 13.69 -24.13 -9.78
N ASP A 293 14.27 -22.93 -9.70
CA ASP A 293 15.15 -22.47 -8.63
C ASP A 293 15.28 -20.93 -8.67
N GLY A 294 15.92 -20.34 -7.65
CA GLY A 294 16.13 -18.89 -7.61
C GLY A 294 17.16 -18.38 -8.61
N ILE A 295 18.09 -19.24 -9.03
CA ILE A 295 19.07 -18.96 -10.08
C ILE A 295 18.37 -18.73 -11.42
N SER A 296 17.44 -19.61 -11.78
CA SER A 296 16.67 -19.60 -13.01
C SER A 296 15.75 -18.40 -13.09
N TRP A 297 15.13 -18.03 -11.96
CA TRP A 297 14.42 -16.76 -11.85
C TRP A 297 15.34 -15.56 -12.08
N HIS A 298 16.52 -15.55 -11.45
CA HIS A 298 17.45 -14.43 -11.55
C HIS A 298 17.97 -14.24 -12.98
N GLU A 299 18.36 -15.33 -13.64
CA GLU A 299 18.82 -15.34 -15.04
C GLU A 299 17.72 -14.85 -15.99
N TYR A 300 16.47 -15.27 -15.78
CA TYR A 300 15.33 -14.74 -16.53
C TYR A 300 15.13 -13.25 -16.27
N ASN A 301 15.16 -12.82 -15.00
CA ASN A 301 14.94 -11.43 -14.60
C ASN A 301 16.00 -10.48 -15.19
N GLN A 302 17.26 -10.91 -15.29
CA GLN A 302 18.30 -10.12 -15.97
C GLN A 302 17.97 -9.85 -17.44
N GLN A 303 17.47 -10.87 -18.14
CA GLN A 303 17.18 -10.78 -19.57
C GLN A 303 15.85 -10.06 -19.85
N PHE A 304 14.79 -10.42 -19.15
CA PHE A 304 13.42 -10.02 -19.49
C PHE A 304 12.66 -9.37 -18.33
N GLY A 305 13.26 -9.23 -17.16
CA GLY A 305 12.67 -8.52 -16.03
C GLY A 305 12.92 -7.02 -16.06
N THR A 306 12.22 -6.32 -15.17
CA THR A 306 12.45 -4.91 -14.88
C THR A 306 13.16 -4.76 -13.53
N GLY A 307 14.42 -4.34 -13.58
CA GLY A 307 15.19 -3.99 -12.39
C GLY A 307 15.86 -5.15 -11.66
N SER A 308 16.50 -4.84 -10.54
CA SER A 308 17.18 -5.78 -9.62
C SER A 308 16.20 -6.53 -8.70
N LEU A 309 16.70 -7.51 -7.93
CA LEU A 309 15.89 -8.19 -6.91
C LEU A 309 15.29 -7.19 -5.93
N ARG A 310 16.10 -6.23 -5.45
CA ARG A 310 15.63 -5.16 -4.56
C ARG A 310 14.49 -4.37 -5.20
N GLU A 311 14.65 -3.95 -6.46
CA GLU A 311 13.59 -3.23 -7.17
C GLU A 311 12.30 -4.05 -7.29
N ALA A 312 12.40 -5.36 -7.53
CA ALA A 312 11.24 -6.25 -7.57
C ALA A 312 10.58 -6.43 -6.19
N VAL A 313 11.36 -6.49 -5.10
CA VAL A 313 10.84 -6.55 -3.72
C VAL A 313 10.03 -5.30 -3.39
N PHE A 314 10.63 -4.10 -3.55
CA PHE A 314 9.93 -2.83 -3.32
C PHE A 314 8.76 -2.65 -4.31
N GLY A 315 8.94 -3.15 -5.53
CA GLY A 315 7.92 -3.46 -6.54
C GLY A 315 6.64 -4.06 -5.94
N GLY A 316 6.81 -5.26 -5.40
CA GLY A 316 5.77 -6.06 -4.76
C GLY A 316 5.15 -5.36 -3.55
N LEU A 317 5.97 -4.85 -2.62
CA LEU A 317 5.50 -4.20 -1.40
C LEU A 317 4.63 -2.97 -1.68
N ASN A 318 5.00 -2.14 -2.66
CA ASN A 318 4.18 -1.01 -3.09
C ASN A 318 2.85 -1.43 -3.70
N SER A 319 2.85 -2.52 -4.48
CA SER A 319 1.61 -3.05 -5.04
C SER A 319 0.71 -3.62 -3.96
N ALA A 320 1.27 -4.32 -2.96
CA ALA A 320 0.52 -4.84 -1.83
C ALA A 320 -0.06 -3.68 -1.01
N ALA A 321 0.75 -2.65 -0.69
CA ALA A 321 0.28 -1.44 0.01
C ALA A 321 -0.89 -0.76 -0.72
N ARG A 322 -0.79 -0.61 -2.06
CA ARG A 322 -1.86 -0.03 -2.88
C ARG A 322 -3.13 -0.88 -2.86
N THR A 323 -2.98 -2.19 -3.05
CA THR A 323 -4.10 -3.15 -3.11
C THR A 323 -4.82 -3.21 -1.76
N THR A 324 -4.07 -3.36 -0.67
CA THR A 324 -4.60 -3.35 0.70
C THR A 324 -5.26 -2.01 1.04
N GLY A 325 -4.62 -0.87 0.75
CA GLY A 325 -5.20 0.44 1.06
C GLY A 325 -6.53 0.69 0.33
N MET A 326 -6.61 0.29 -0.94
CA MET A 326 -7.87 0.31 -1.69
C MET A 326 -8.93 -0.60 -1.05
N MET A 327 -8.56 -1.83 -0.67
CA MET A 327 -9.50 -2.79 -0.08
C MET A 327 -9.98 -2.39 1.34
N ARG A 328 -9.11 -1.79 2.16
CA ARG A 328 -9.47 -1.28 3.49
C ARG A 328 -10.52 -0.17 3.43
N VAL A 329 -10.47 0.69 2.41
CA VAL A 329 -11.36 1.85 2.31
C VAL A 329 -12.62 1.59 1.46
N LEU A 330 -12.48 0.83 0.38
CA LEU A 330 -13.52 0.61 -0.64
C LEU A 330 -13.94 -0.87 -0.76
N GLY A 331 -13.40 -1.76 0.05
CA GLY A 331 -13.73 -3.19 0.02
C GLY A 331 -13.06 -3.97 -1.11
N THR A 332 -13.42 -5.24 -1.21
CA THR A 332 -12.74 -6.22 -2.09
C THR A 332 -12.87 -5.94 -3.59
N ASN A 333 -13.84 -5.09 -3.98
CA ASN A 333 -13.96 -4.56 -5.34
C ASN A 333 -14.06 -3.02 -5.31
N PRO A 334 -12.91 -2.32 -5.24
CA PRO A 334 -12.87 -0.89 -5.00
C PRO A 334 -13.59 -0.04 -6.07
N GLN A 335 -13.42 -0.37 -7.35
CA GLN A 335 -14.03 0.38 -8.46
C GLN A 335 -15.56 0.23 -8.45
N ASN A 336 -16.07 -0.99 -8.24
CA ASN A 336 -17.52 -1.21 -8.14
C ASN A 336 -18.10 -0.57 -6.88
N MET A 337 -17.39 -0.59 -5.75
CA MET A 337 -17.82 0.13 -4.55
C MET A 337 -17.91 1.63 -4.81
N PHE A 338 -16.90 2.24 -5.42
CA PHE A 338 -16.93 3.67 -5.75
C PHE A 338 -18.12 4.01 -6.66
N ASN A 339 -18.37 3.18 -7.69
CA ASN A 339 -19.52 3.35 -8.58
C ASN A 339 -20.84 3.24 -7.81
N TYR A 340 -20.99 2.22 -6.96
CA TYR A 340 -22.16 2.02 -6.13
C TYR A 340 -22.44 3.20 -5.18
N LEU A 341 -21.40 3.74 -4.54
CA LEU A 341 -21.52 4.92 -3.67
C LEU A 341 -21.99 6.14 -4.49
N ALA A 342 -21.37 6.39 -5.64
CA ALA A 342 -21.73 7.52 -6.50
C ALA A 342 -23.16 7.39 -7.06
N GLU A 343 -23.56 6.20 -7.51
CA GLU A 343 -24.91 5.92 -8.03
C GLU A 343 -25.97 6.07 -6.93
N SER A 344 -25.69 5.59 -5.72
CA SER A 344 -26.59 5.74 -4.57
C SER A 344 -26.85 7.22 -4.25
N ILE A 345 -25.80 8.05 -4.23
CA ILE A 345 -25.95 9.50 -4.00
C ILE A 345 -26.65 10.18 -5.18
N SER A 346 -26.33 9.82 -6.43
CA SER A 346 -27.00 10.38 -7.61
C SER A 346 -28.51 10.09 -7.58
N HIS A 347 -28.90 8.91 -7.12
CA HIS A 347 -30.30 8.54 -6.92
C HIS A 347 -30.95 9.27 -5.74
N ASP A 348 -30.22 9.55 -4.65
CA ASP A 348 -30.73 10.39 -3.56
C ASP A 348 -31.00 11.83 -4.05
N LEU A 349 -30.12 12.37 -4.92
CA LEU A 349 -30.28 13.70 -5.55
C LEU A 349 -31.39 13.76 -6.62
N SER A 350 -31.68 12.66 -7.31
CA SER A 350 -32.80 12.64 -8.28
C SER A 350 -34.15 12.74 -7.57
N LYS A 351 -34.26 12.12 -6.39
CA LYS A 351 -35.46 12.19 -5.54
C LYS A 351 -35.74 13.58 -4.97
N SER A 352 -34.71 14.42 -4.79
CA SER A 352 -34.89 15.79 -4.32
C SER A 352 -35.41 16.76 -5.39
N GLY A 353 -35.63 16.29 -6.62
CA GLY A 353 -36.29 17.08 -7.69
C GLY A 353 -35.39 18.17 -8.31
N THR A 354 -34.07 18.03 -8.23
CA THR A 354 -33.10 19.03 -8.71
C THR A 354 -32.20 18.48 -9.83
N PRO A 355 -32.67 18.43 -11.10
CA PRO A 355 -31.90 17.88 -12.22
C PRO A 355 -30.52 18.53 -12.42
N ALA A 356 -30.41 19.85 -12.20
CA ALA A 356 -29.14 20.58 -12.32
C ALA A 356 -28.10 20.10 -11.30
N ALA A 357 -28.51 19.85 -10.05
CA ALA A 357 -27.62 19.35 -9.00
C ALA A 357 -27.15 17.91 -9.30
N GLN A 358 -28.05 17.08 -9.83
CA GLN A 358 -27.70 15.72 -10.26
C GLN A 358 -26.71 15.73 -11.44
N ALA A 359 -26.91 16.62 -12.41
CA ALA A 359 -26.02 16.77 -13.56
C ALA A 359 -24.62 17.25 -13.14
N ASP A 360 -24.54 18.28 -12.29
CA ASP A 360 -23.27 18.78 -11.73
C ASP A 360 -22.53 17.70 -10.95
N PHE A 361 -23.23 16.99 -10.05
CA PHE A 361 -22.67 15.87 -9.31
C PHE A 361 -22.13 14.78 -10.25
N SER A 362 -22.91 14.39 -11.26
CA SER A 362 -22.52 13.36 -12.23
C SER A 362 -21.29 13.77 -13.05
N GLU A 363 -21.16 15.04 -13.42
CA GLU A 363 -19.96 15.56 -14.10
C GLU A 363 -18.73 15.46 -13.19
N LYS A 364 -18.86 15.86 -11.92
CA LYS A 364 -17.76 15.78 -10.95
C LYS A 364 -17.36 14.32 -10.68
N VAL A 365 -18.31 13.41 -10.54
CA VAL A 365 -18.03 11.97 -10.43
C VAL A 365 -17.26 11.46 -11.65
N ARG A 366 -17.62 11.88 -12.87
CA ARG A 366 -16.89 11.51 -14.08
C ARG A 366 -15.43 11.99 -14.03
N LYS A 367 -15.19 13.21 -13.55
CA LYS A 367 -13.83 13.75 -13.35
C LYS A 367 -13.06 12.95 -12.29
N LEU A 368 -13.70 12.60 -11.16
CA LEU A 368 -13.10 11.78 -10.11
C LEU A 368 -12.71 10.38 -10.62
N LYS A 369 -13.57 9.72 -11.39
CA LYS A 369 -13.26 8.42 -12.01
C LYS A 369 -12.07 8.51 -12.95
N LYS A 370 -12.06 9.51 -13.85
CA LYS A 370 -11.01 9.66 -14.87
C LYS A 370 -9.66 10.08 -14.31
N ASN A 371 -9.64 10.90 -13.26
CA ASN A 371 -8.41 11.53 -12.75
C ASN A 371 -7.96 10.96 -11.40
N THR A 372 -8.85 10.95 -10.41
CA THR A 372 -8.49 10.67 -9.01
C THR A 372 -8.44 9.18 -8.73
N LEU A 373 -9.46 8.43 -9.14
CA LEU A 373 -9.53 6.97 -8.93
C LEU A 373 -8.39 6.26 -9.67
N THR A 374 -8.13 6.65 -10.92
CA THR A 374 -7.05 6.13 -11.75
C THR A 374 -5.65 6.53 -11.26
N GLN A 375 -5.51 7.67 -10.57
CA GLN A 375 -4.25 8.04 -9.92
C GLN A 375 -3.98 7.12 -8.72
N VAL A 376 -4.98 6.96 -7.86
CA VAL A 376 -4.87 6.18 -6.62
C VAL A 376 -4.69 4.69 -6.90
N ASP A 377 -5.42 4.13 -7.88
CA ASP A 377 -5.27 2.73 -8.29
C ASP A 377 -4.01 2.47 -9.13
N GLY A 378 -3.30 3.52 -9.53
CA GLY A 378 -2.03 3.48 -10.24
C GLY A 378 -2.14 3.38 -11.76
N SER A 379 -3.35 3.33 -12.31
CA SER A 379 -3.59 3.24 -13.76
C SER A 379 -2.99 4.43 -14.53
N LEU A 380 -2.94 5.62 -13.94
CA LEU A 380 -2.30 6.79 -14.58
C LEU A 380 -0.78 6.68 -14.76
N ASN A 381 -0.15 5.68 -14.14
CA ASN A 381 1.29 5.44 -14.25
C ASN A 381 1.63 4.39 -15.31
N ILE A 382 0.62 3.75 -15.92
CA ILE A 382 0.82 2.79 -17.00
C ILE A 382 1.02 3.55 -18.31
N PRO A 383 2.18 3.45 -18.96
CA PRO A 383 2.45 4.21 -20.19
C PRO A 383 1.65 3.66 -21.37
N GLY A 384 1.06 4.56 -22.17
CA GLY A 384 0.46 4.21 -23.46
C GLY A 384 1.50 3.78 -24.49
N SER A 385 2.70 4.38 -24.44
CA SER A 385 3.88 3.94 -25.19
C SER A 385 5.10 3.93 -24.27
N VAL A 386 5.62 2.74 -23.96
CA VAL A 386 6.78 2.56 -23.07
C VAL A 386 8.02 3.28 -23.62
N GLY A 387 8.29 3.15 -24.92
CA GLY A 387 9.44 3.78 -25.56
C GLY A 387 9.39 5.31 -25.51
N TRP A 388 8.24 5.90 -25.84
CA TRP A 388 8.06 7.35 -25.81
C TRP A 388 8.06 7.91 -24.38
N ALA A 389 7.41 7.21 -23.44
CA ALA A 389 7.42 7.56 -22.02
C ALA A 389 8.87 7.62 -21.48
N ASN A 390 9.69 6.61 -21.77
CA ASN A 390 11.09 6.57 -21.33
C ASN A 390 11.93 7.70 -21.94
N ALA A 391 11.76 7.98 -23.24
CA ALA A 391 12.49 9.06 -23.91
C ALA A 391 12.12 10.43 -23.33
N SER A 392 10.83 10.73 -23.19
CA SER A 392 10.35 11.99 -22.62
C SER A 392 10.71 12.15 -21.15
N ALA A 393 10.64 11.07 -20.37
CA ALA A 393 11.09 11.08 -18.98
C ALA A 393 12.58 11.44 -18.90
N ASN A 394 13.45 10.82 -19.71
CA ASN A 394 14.88 11.14 -19.74
C ASN A 394 15.15 12.61 -20.09
N ILE A 395 14.42 13.18 -21.06
CA ILE A 395 14.53 14.60 -21.42
C ILE A 395 14.13 15.49 -20.24
N ARG A 396 13.00 15.20 -19.57
CA ARG A 396 12.59 15.92 -18.35
C ARG A 396 13.64 15.80 -17.24
N GLY A 397 14.19 14.61 -17.02
CA GLY A 397 15.26 14.39 -16.04
C GLY A 397 16.46 15.28 -16.30
N TRP A 398 16.90 15.38 -17.56
CA TRP A 398 17.99 16.27 -17.96
C TRP A 398 17.65 17.75 -17.75
N LEU A 399 16.45 18.20 -18.14
CA LEU A 399 15.99 19.58 -17.91
C LEU A 399 15.93 19.94 -16.42
N ARG A 400 15.49 19.00 -15.57
CA ARG A 400 15.48 19.21 -14.12
C ARG A 400 16.89 19.34 -13.57
N MET A 401 17.81 18.48 -13.99
CA MET A 401 19.22 18.59 -13.57
C MET A 401 19.84 19.93 -14.01
N SER A 402 19.61 20.37 -15.25
CA SER A 402 20.19 21.62 -15.74
C SER A 402 19.60 22.86 -15.06
N GLN A 403 18.31 22.83 -14.69
CA GLN A 403 17.62 23.98 -14.10
C GLN A 403 17.65 24.01 -12.57
N LEU A 404 17.80 22.86 -11.89
CA LEU A 404 17.81 22.74 -10.43
C LEU A 404 19.22 22.78 -9.83
N GLY A 405 20.22 23.28 -10.56
CA GLY A 405 21.59 23.45 -10.05
C GLY A 405 21.70 24.36 -8.82
N GLY A 406 20.72 25.24 -8.58
CA GLY A 406 20.63 26.07 -7.37
C GLY A 406 19.53 25.65 -6.38
N ALA A 407 18.92 24.47 -6.55
CA ALA A 407 17.69 24.11 -5.83
C ALA A 407 17.84 24.06 -4.30
N VAL A 408 19.04 23.76 -3.79
CA VAL A 408 19.30 23.79 -2.34
C VAL A 408 19.12 25.18 -1.78
N ILE A 409 19.65 26.21 -2.45
CA ILE A 409 19.53 27.60 -2.01
C ILE A 409 18.07 28.04 -1.99
N SER A 410 17.26 27.67 -3.00
CA SER A 410 15.84 28.00 -3.01
C SER A 410 15.03 27.26 -1.94
N SER A 411 15.43 26.05 -1.57
CA SER A 411 14.72 25.21 -0.57
C SER A 411 14.89 25.69 0.88
N PHE A 412 15.75 26.69 1.15
CA PHE A 412 15.76 27.40 2.43
C PHE A 412 14.45 28.12 2.71
N ASN A 413 13.73 28.54 1.66
CA ASN A 413 12.41 29.15 1.80
C ASN A 413 11.32 28.15 2.20
N ASP A 414 11.62 26.84 2.24
CA ASP A 414 10.67 25.81 2.65
C ASP A 414 10.59 25.67 4.19
N VAL A 415 11.55 26.23 4.95
CA VAL A 415 11.57 26.10 6.42
C VAL A 415 10.40 26.83 7.08
N PRO A 416 10.06 28.07 6.66
CA PRO A 416 8.84 28.72 7.11
C PRO A 416 7.56 27.94 6.81
N ILE A 417 7.52 27.15 5.73
CA ILE A 417 6.36 26.29 5.42
C ILE A 417 6.25 25.17 6.47
N SER A 418 7.35 24.48 6.77
CA SER A 418 7.38 23.49 7.85
C SER A 418 6.93 24.10 9.19
N ALA A 419 7.40 25.30 9.52
CA ALA A 419 6.99 26.01 10.75
C ALA A 419 5.52 26.43 10.74
N THR A 420 4.96 26.82 9.59
CA THR A 420 3.54 27.17 9.44
C THR A 420 2.65 25.95 9.66
N GLU A 421 3.10 24.79 9.16
CA GLU A 421 2.45 23.50 9.41
C GLU A 421 2.46 23.13 10.90
N MET A 422 3.59 23.27 11.58
CA MET A 422 3.65 23.02 13.03
C MET A 422 2.74 23.98 13.81
N ARG A 423 2.67 25.26 13.40
CA ARG A 423 1.73 26.24 13.97
C ARG A 423 0.28 25.82 13.75
N TYR A 424 -0.06 25.27 12.59
CA TYR A 424 -1.40 24.75 12.30
C TYR A 424 -1.79 23.57 13.20
N GLN A 425 -0.82 22.86 13.78
CA GLN A 425 -1.02 21.82 14.81
C GLN A 425 -0.98 22.38 16.25
N GLY A 426 -0.84 23.70 16.42
CA GLY A 426 -0.80 24.38 17.72
C GLY A 426 0.61 24.56 18.31
N GLN A 427 1.69 24.27 17.57
CA GLN A 427 3.05 24.51 18.05
C GLN A 427 3.44 26.00 17.96
N ASN A 428 4.39 26.43 18.78
CA ASN A 428 4.97 27.77 18.66
C ASN A 428 5.78 27.89 17.35
N PHE A 429 5.39 28.83 16.48
CA PHE A 429 6.03 29.04 15.18
C PHE A 429 7.54 29.27 15.26
N MET A 430 8.02 30.09 16.21
CA MET A 430 9.45 30.39 16.33
C MET A 430 10.25 29.20 16.83
N GLY A 431 9.72 28.46 17.81
CA GLY A 431 10.30 27.20 18.26
C GLY A 431 10.33 26.16 17.14
N ALA A 432 9.26 26.07 16.35
CA ALA A 432 9.19 25.18 15.20
C ALA A 432 10.15 25.58 14.07
N LEU A 433 10.28 26.88 13.79
CA LEU A 433 11.22 27.41 12.81
C LEU A 433 12.68 27.11 13.22
N LEU A 434 13.04 27.39 14.47
CA LEU A 434 14.37 27.10 15.01
C LEU A 434 14.65 25.60 15.04
N GLY A 435 13.68 24.78 15.44
CA GLY A 435 13.77 23.32 15.43
C GLY A 435 13.97 22.75 14.03
N ALA A 436 13.16 23.19 13.06
CA ALA A 436 13.27 22.79 11.67
C ALA A 436 14.60 23.24 11.05
N MET A 437 15.03 24.49 11.31
CA MET A 437 16.34 25.00 10.86
C MET A 437 17.50 24.20 11.45
N LYS A 438 17.56 24.03 12.77
CA LYS A 438 18.62 23.26 13.44
C LYS A 438 18.64 21.83 12.93
N GLY A 439 17.46 21.22 12.85
CA GLY A 439 17.29 19.85 12.43
C GLY A 439 17.78 19.58 11.02
N ARG A 440 17.69 20.52 10.07
CA ARG A 440 18.22 20.40 8.70
C ARG A 440 19.74 20.29 8.59
N PHE A 441 20.46 20.61 9.67
CA PHE A 441 21.91 20.40 9.79
C PHE A 441 22.27 19.21 10.68
N SER A 442 21.27 18.53 11.27
CA SER A 442 21.46 17.38 12.14
C SER A 442 21.50 16.08 11.35
N ARG A 443 22.21 15.10 11.91
CA ARG A 443 22.21 13.70 11.44
C ARG A 443 21.49 12.85 12.47
N PHE A 444 20.41 12.21 12.05
CA PHE A 444 19.58 11.34 12.89
C PHE A 444 20.10 9.91 12.78
N ASN A 445 21.22 9.63 13.44
CA ASN A 445 22.02 8.42 13.24
C ASN A 445 22.05 7.50 14.47
N SER A 446 21.55 7.92 15.63
CA SER A 446 21.52 7.05 16.81
C SER A 446 20.60 5.86 16.56
N ALA A 447 20.80 4.77 17.31
CA ALA A 447 19.97 3.58 17.18
C ALA A 447 18.50 3.90 17.52
N GLU A 448 18.30 4.72 18.55
CA GLU A 448 17.01 5.17 19.06
C GLU A 448 16.29 6.06 18.04
N GLU A 449 16.98 7.05 17.46
CA GLU A 449 16.42 7.91 16.43
C GLU A 449 15.97 7.11 15.20
N LYS A 450 16.82 6.19 14.74
CA LYS A 450 16.52 5.32 13.60
C LYS A 450 15.31 4.43 13.88
N GLU A 451 15.18 3.90 15.10
CA GLU A 451 14.03 3.11 15.52
C GLU A 451 12.75 3.95 15.56
N ILE A 452 12.80 5.15 16.14
CA ILE A 452 11.67 6.11 16.16
C ILE A 452 11.21 6.38 14.73
N LEU A 453 12.13 6.82 13.87
CA LEU A 453 11.89 7.16 12.47
C LEU A 453 11.36 5.97 11.67
N SER A 454 11.92 4.78 11.87
CA SER A 454 11.43 3.55 11.25
C SER A 454 10.00 3.21 11.64
N SER A 455 9.68 3.28 12.93
CA SER A 455 8.36 2.92 13.45
C SER A 455 7.25 3.79 12.85
N ILE A 456 7.52 5.07 12.58
CA ILE A 456 6.54 6.01 12.01
C ILE A 456 6.53 6.03 10.47
N GLY A 457 7.31 5.14 9.83
CA GLY A 457 7.35 5.04 8.37
C GLY A 457 8.29 6.04 7.69
N VAL A 458 9.18 6.69 8.43
CA VAL A 458 10.08 7.75 7.97
C VAL A 458 11.52 7.24 8.04
N TYR A 459 11.85 6.21 7.27
CA TYR A 459 13.22 5.68 7.22
C TYR A 459 13.57 5.30 5.78
N SER A 460 14.63 5.91 5.25
CA SER A 460 15.05 5.67 3.88
C SER A 460 16.56 5.82 3.72
N ASP A 461 17.19 4.92 2.99
CA ASP A 461 18.54 5.14 2.47
C ASP A 461 18.51 5.82 1.09
N THR A 462 19.68 6.28 0.62
CA THR A 462 19.80 7.00 -0.67
C THR A 462 19.36 6.17 -1.88
N MET A 463 19.42 4.84 -1.81
CA MET A 463 19.01 3.94 -2.90
C MET A 463 17.50 3.71 -2.91
N THR A 464 16.89 3.60 -1.75
CA THR A 464 15.43 3.47 -1.57
C THR A 464 14.73 4.68 -2.18
N GLN A 465 15.27 5.88 -1.99
CA GLN A 465 14.75 7.09 -2.61
C GLN A 465 14.75 7.01 -4.15
N GLU A 466 15.77 6.38 -4.75
CA GLU A 466 15.83 6.15 -6.20
C GLU A 466 14.74 5.18 -6.66
N ILE A 467 14.57 4.07 -5.94
CA ILE A 467 13.55 3.06 -6.25
C ILE A 467 12.15 3.64 -6.10
N ILE A 468 11.86 4.33 -4.99
CA ILE A 468 10.55 4.97 -4.74
C ILE A 468 10.21 5.97 -5.84
N ARG A 469 11.18 6.77 -6.31
CA ARG A 469 10.94 7.76 -7.38
C ARG A 469 10.61 7.12 -8.73
N ARG A 470 11.21 5.96 -9.06
CA ARG A 470 10.84 5.19 -10.27
C ARG A 470 9.42 4.61 -10.15
N MET A 471 9.02 4.26 -8.93
CA MET A 471 7.75 3.59 -8.63
C MET A 471 6.56 4.53 -8.41
N SER A 472 6.81 5.79 -8.05
CA SER A 472 5.76 6.81 -7.88
C SER A 472 5.13 7.24 -9.21
N GLY A 473 5.63 6.75 -10.36
CA GLY A 473 5.02 6.90 -11.68
C GLY A 473 5.14 8.30 -12.30
N ASP A 474 5.78 9.24 -11.60
CA ASP A 474 6.09 10.56 -12.14
C ASP A 474 7.27 10.53 -13.11
N ASP A 475 8.19 9.57 -12.92
CA ASP A 475 9.45 9.49 -13.63
C ASP A 475 9.89 8.04 -13.89
N SER A 476 9.44 7.44 -14.99
CA SER A 476 10.08 6.22 -15.53
C SER A 476 11.42 6.59 -16.20
N LEU A 477 12.36 7.12 -15.43
CA LEU A 477 13.71 7.38 -15.93
C LEU A 477 14.41 6.06 -16.24
N SER A 478 15.13 6.03 -17.35
CA SER A 478 16.06 4.92 -17.61
C SER A 478 17.08 4.82 -16.49
N GLY A 479 17.54 3.59 -16.19
CA GLY A 479 18.39 3.32 -15.03
C GLY A 479 19.69 4.16 -14.98
N LYS A 480 20.24 4.55 -16.14
CA LYS A 480 21.43 5.41 -16.24
C LYS A 480 21.12 6.87 -15.88
N MET A 481 20.02 7.44 -16.39
CA MET A 481 19.64 8.83 -16.09
C MET A 481 19.21 8.99 -14.63
N GLY A 482 18.49 8.01 -14.07
CA GLY A 482 18.14 7.99 -12.64
C GLY A 482 19.37 8.09 -11.74
N ARG A 483 20.41 7.31 -12.04
CA ARG A 483 21.69 7.33 -11.30
C ARG A 483 22.44 8.66 -11.47
N ALA A 484 22.45 9.25 -12.66
CA ALA A 484 23.08 10.55 -12.89
C ALA A 484 22.40 11.66 -12.07
N GLN A 485 21.07 11.69 -12.05
CA GLN A 485 20.29 12.65 -11.27
C GLN A 485 20.53 12.48 -9.76
N GLN A 486 20.58 11.24 -9.26
CA GLN A 486 20.89 10.96 -7.85
C GLN A 486 22.29 11.45 -7.46
N ILE A 487 23.29 11.18 -8.29
CA ILE A 487 24.66 11.66 -8.10
C ILE A 487 24.68 13.19 -8.05
N PHE A 488 24.01 13.85 -8.99
CA PHE A 488 23.90 15.31 -9.04
C PHE A 488 23.31 15.88 -7.74
N PHE A 489 22.16 15.38 -7.29
CA PHE A 489 21.52 15.88 -6.07
C PHE A 489 22.25 15.49 -4.77
N LYS A 490 22.99 14.38 -4.78
CA LYS A 490 23.89 14.01 -3.68
C LYS A 490 25.03 15.02 -3.57
N TYR A 491 25.70 15.35 -4.67
CA TYR A 491 26.81 16.31 -4.66
C TYR A 491 26.37 17.75 -4.41
N ASN A 492 25.15 18.12 -4.82
CA ASN A 492 24.56 19.41 -4.49
C ASN A 492 23.99 19.45 -3.04
N LEU A 493 24.15 18.39 -2.23
CA LEU A 493 23.67 18.29 -0.84
C LEU A 493 22.13 18.28 -0.65
N MET A 494 21.35 18.32 -1.73
CA MET A 494 19.88 18.36 -1.65
C MET A 494 19.30 17.11 -0.98
N ASN A 495 19.91 15.93 -1.21
CA ASN A 495 19.48 14.69 -0.57
C ASN A 495 19.62 14.78 0.96
N PHE A 496 20.77 15.25 1.44
CA PHE A 496 21.01 15.43 2.87
C PHE A 496 20.03 16.46 3.47
N TRP A 497 19.87 17.61 2.81
CA TRP A 497 18.95 18.66 3.24
C TRP A 497 17.50 18.18 3.36
N THR A 498 17.02 17.44 2.36
CA THR A 498 15.66 16.90 2.31
C THR A 498 15.44 15.81 3.36
N GLU A 499 16.37 14.87 3.47
CA GLU A 499 16.30 13.77 4.44
C GLU A 499 16.35 14.29 5.89
N SER A 500 17.29 15.18 6.17
CA SER A 500 17.46 15.81 7.48
C SER A 500 16.23 16.65 7.86
N GLY A 501 15.67 17.43 6.93
CA GLY A 501 14.42 18.16 7.11
C GLY A 501 13.23 17.26 7.38
N ARG A 502 13.09 16.16 6.62
CA ARG A 502 12.02 15.17 6.80
C ARG A 502 12.11 14.50 8.17
N ASN A 503 13.30 14.04 8.57
CA ASN A 503 13.52 13.40 9.87
C ASN A 503 13.26 14.37 11.02
N SER A 504 13.75 15.61 10.92
CA SER A 504 13.49 16.65 11.92
C SER A 504 12.00 16.93 12.10
N ASN A 505 11.26 17.17 11.00
CA ASN A 505 9.83 17.42 11.07
C ASN A 505 9.06 16.24 11.66
N ALA A 506 9.44 15.00 11.32
CA ALA A 506 8.82 13.80 11.88
C ALA A 506 9.06 13.68 13.40
N MET A 507 10.28 13.96 13.86
CA MET A 507 10.64 14.01 15.27
C MET A 507 9.89 15.13 16.01
N MET A 508 9.69 16.28 15.37
CA MET A 508 8.92 17.38 15.94
C MET A 508 7.44 17.03 16.11
N ILE A 509 6.81 16.40 15.10
CA ILE A 509 5.40 15.97 15.16
C ILE A 509 5.21 14.95 16.29
N THR A 510 6.05 13.92 16.34
CA THR A 510 5.95 12.85 17.35
C THR A 510 6.28 13.35 18.76
N ASN A 511 7.23 14.28 18.91
CA ASN A 511 7.49 14.94 20.18
C ASN A 511 6.32 15.82 20.64
N TRP A 512 5.67 16.52 19.70
CA TRP A 512 4.52 17.35 19.99
C TRP A 512 3.34 16.54 20.51
N LEU A 513 3.05 15.41 19.87
CA LEU A 513 2.04 14.48 20.34
C LEU A 513 2.38 13.93 21.73
N ALA A 514 3.63 13.54 21.99
CA ALA A 514 4.06 13.06 23.30
C ALA A 514 3.93 14.14 24.40
N LYS A 515 4.24 15.40 24.10
CA LYS A 515 4.07 16.52 25.06
C LYS A 515 2.62 16.77 25.42
N ASN A 516 1.70 16.54 24.49
CA ASN A 516 0.27 16.74 24.73
C ASN A 516 -0.41 15.50 25.34
N ALA A 517 0.28 14.36 25.43
CA ALA A 517 -0.28 13.11 25.96
C ALA A 517 -0.71 13.20 27.42
N GLU A 518 -0.27 14.21 28.19
CA GLU A 518 -0.76 14.44 29.55
C GLU A 518 -2.22 14.96 29.58
N PHE A 519 -2.71 15.59 28.50
CA PHE A 519 -4.03 16.22 28.45
C PHE A 519 -5.11 15.32 27.82
N PRO A 520 -6.29 15.15 28.46
CA PRO A 520 -7.39 14.42 27.85
C PRO A 520 -7.84 15.16 26.58
N TYR A 521 -8.52 14.47 25.67
CA TYR A 521 -8.86 15.01 24.35
C TYR A 521 -9.60 16.36 24.42
N ALA A 522 -10.52 16.48 25.39
CA ALA A 522 -11.29 17.70 25.63
C ALA A 522 -10.43 18.92 26.04
N ASN A 523 -9.23 18.70 26.56
CA ASN A 523 -8.32 19.74 27.05
C ASN A 523 -7.17 20.03 26.07
N LEU A 524 -7.12 19.36 24.91
CA LEU A 524 -6.18 19.69 23.84
C LEU A 524 -6.48 21.08 23.27
N THR A 525 -5.48 21.74 22.71
CA THR A 525 -5.70 22.98 21.96
C THR A 525 -6.68 22.75 20.81
N GLU A 526 -7.47 23.76 20.44
CA GLU A 526 -8.42 23.66 19.34
C GLU A 526 -7.73 23.23 18.04
N ASP A 527 -6.52 23.74 17.78
CA ASP A 527 -5.71 23.37 16.63
C ASP A 527 -5.34 21.89 16.61
N LEU A 528 -4.79 21.35 17.69
CA LEU A 528 -4.40 19.95 17.74
C LEU A 528 -5.64 19.04 17.63
N ARG A 529 -6.72 19.40 18.35
CA ARG A 529 -7.99 18.67 18.31
C ARG A 529 -8.57 18.61 16.90
N ARG A 530 -8.63 19.74 16.20
CA ARG A 530 -9.08 19.84 14.80
C ARG A 530 -8.25 18.94 13.87
N VAL A 531 -6.92 18.91 14.04
CA VAL A 531 -6.07 18.04 13.20
C VAL A 531 -6.32 16.56 13.54
N LEU A 532 -6.42 16.21 14.83
CA LEU A 532 -6.77 14.84 15.23
C LEU A 532 -8.14 14.42 14.66
N ASP A 533 -9.15 15.31 14.72
CA ASP A 533 -10.51 15.09 14.22
C ASP A 533 -10.57 14.79 12.72
N ILE A 534 -9.86 15.55 11.88
CA ILE A 534 -9.84 15.29 10.42
C ILE A 534 -9.18 13.94 10.10
N HIS A 535 -8.31 13.42 10.97
CA HIS A 535 -7.77 12.05 10.91
C HIS A 535 -8.65 11.01 11.62
N GLY A 536 -9.78 11.43 12.18
CA GLY A 536 -10.72 10.63 12.97
C GLY A 536 -10.12 10.10 14.28
N ILE A 537 -9.11 10.76 14.81
CA ILE A 537 -8.57 10.48 16.15
C ILE A 537 -9.44 11.30 17.12
N GLY A 538 -10.45 10.66 17.69
CA GLY A 538 -11.32 11.26 18.71
C GLY A 538 -10.83 10.93 20.11
N ASP A 539 -11.71 11.12 21.09
CA ASP A 539 -11.41 10.87 22.50
C ASP A 539 -10.98 9.43 22.77
N ALA A 540 -11.71 8.45 22.23
CA ALA A 540 -11.41 7.03 22.43
C ALA A 540 -10.03 6.62 21.88
N GLU A 541 -9.72 7.04 20.65
CA GLU A 541 -8.42 6.76 20.02
C GLU A 541 -7.28 7.51 20.73
N TRP A 542 -7.48 8.78 21.09
CA TRP A 542 -6.48 9.58 21.79
C TRP A 542 -6.16 9.01 23.17
N ASN A 543 -7.16 8.55 23.92
CA ASN A 543 -6.99 7.93 25.24
C ASN A 543 -6.11 6.67 25.17
N ILE A 544 -6.18 5.91 24.08
CA ILE A 544 -5.28 4.79 23.82
C ILE A 544 -3.86 5.30 23.55
N TYR A 545 -3.70 6.27 22.65
CA TYR A 545 -2.38 6.78 22.26
C TYR A 545 -1.63 7.45 23.41
N ARG A 546 -2.31 8.18 24.30
CA ARG A 546 -1.67 8.78 25.47
C ARG A 546 -1.26 7.77 26.54
N GLY A 547 -1.86 6.57 26.54
CA GLY A 547 -1.62 5.51 27.52
C GLY A 547 -0.51 4.53 27.12
N MET A 548 0.09 4.71 25.95
CA MET A 548 1.12 3.81 25.44
C MET A 548 2.53 4.25 25.84
N ASP A 549 3.48 3.32 25.77
CA ASP A 549 4.89 3.60 25.96
C ASP A 549 5.41 4.58 24.88
N MET A 550 6.08 5.63 25.34
CA MET A 550 6.71 6.63 24.49
C MET A 550 8.18 6.28 24.31
N ALA A 551 8.68 6.38 23.09
CA ALA A 551 10.12 6.26 22.82
C ALA A 551 10.87 7.45 23.45
N ASP A 552 12.12 7.23 23.86
CA ASP A 552 13.00 8.28 24.38
C ASP A 552 14.24 8.40 23.50
N SER A 553 14.64 9.63 23.19
CA SER A 553 15.93 9.93 22.60
C SER A 553 16.39 11.31 23.04
N GLU A 554 17.62 11.41 23.52
CA GLU A 554 18.23 12.66 24.01
C GLU A 554 17.38 13.37 25.10
N GLY A 555 16.72 12.61 25.98
CA GLY A 555 15.89 13.17 27.06
C GLY A 555 14.57 13.78 26.58
N ARG A 556 14.14 13.44 25.36
CA ARG A 556 12.84 13.83 24.79
C ARG A 556 12.01 12.58 24.54
N LYS A 557 10.71 12.67 24.83
CA LYS A 557 9.74 11.63 24.54
C LYS A 557 9.12 11.80 23.15
N PHE A 558 8.82 10.69 22.49
CA PHE A 558 8.23 10.64 21.15
C PHE A 558 7.09 9.62 21.11
N MET A 559 5.94 10.07 20.61
CA MET A 559 4.77 9.23 20.36
C MET A 559 4.99 8.48 19.04
N THR A 560 5.26 7.18 19.12
CA THR A 560 5.56 6.32 17.97
C THR A 560 4.51 5.25 17.76
N THR A 561 4.46 4.66 16.56
CA THR A 561 3.48 3.59 16.30
C THR A 561 3.81 2.31 17.04
N SER A 562 5.09 2.04 17.33
CA SER A 562 5.50 0.87 18.10
C SER A 562 4.98 0.89 19.54
N GLY A 563 4.77 2.08 20.11
CA GLY A 563 4.22 2.26 21.45
C GLY A 563 2.88 1.57 21.64
N ILE A 564 2.03 1.51 20.61
CA ILE A 564 0.68 0.90 20.68
C ILE A 564 0.72 -0.58 21.11
N ARG A 565 1.84 -1.28 20.89
CA ARG A 565 2.02 -2.68 21.31
C ARG A 565 2.10 -2.86 22.82
N SER A 566 2.47 -1.81 23.56
CA SER A 566 2.51 -1.81 25.03
C SER A 566 1.13 -1.65 25.68
N VAL A 567 0.14 -1.13 24.93
CA VAL A 567 -1.21 -0.93 25.46
C VAL A 567 -1.78 -2.29 25.88
N PRO A 568 -2.43 -2.45 27.04
CA PRO A 568 -3.02 -3.72 27.45
C PRO A 568 -4.16 -4.22 26.54
N ASP A 569 -4.34 -5.55 26.41
CA ASP A 569 -5.38 -6.14 25.55
C ASP A 569 -6.80 -5.81 26.01
N ASP A 570 -7.05 -5.64 27.31
CA ASP A 570 -8.35 -5.25 27.88
C ASP A 570 -8.77 -3.83 27.47
N VAL A 571 -7.80 -2.91 27.33
CA VAL A 571 -8.05 -1.55 26.82
C VAL A 571 -8.48 -1.61 25.36
N ILE A 572 -7.79 -2.42 24.54
CA ILE A 572 -8.15 -2.59 23.13
C ILE A 572 -9.47 -3.36 22.98
N ALA A 573 -9.73 -4.36 23.82
CA ALA A 573 -10.99 -5.08 23.86
C ALA A 573 -12.18 -4.15 24.13
N SER A 574 -12.04 -3.24 25.11
CA SER A 574 -13.03 -2.22 25.42
C SER A 574 -13.27 -1.27 24.23
N TYR A 575 -12.19 -0.88 23.54
CA TYR A 575 -12.29 -0.10 22.30
C TYR A 575 -13.05 -0.85 21.21
N VAL A 576 -12.74 -2.13 20.97
CA VAL A 576 -13.43 -2.99 19.99
C VAL A 576 -14.92 -3.11 20.32
N GLU A 577 -15.26 -3.36 21.58
CA GLU A 577 -16.65 -3.47 22.04
C GLU A 577 -17.41 -2.15 21.85
N SER A 578 -16.77 -1.01 22.13
CA SER A 578 -17.37 0.32 21.91
C SER A 578 -17.74 0.60 20.45
N LYS A 579 -17.08 -0.09 19.50
CA LYS A 579 -17.40 -0.02 18.06
C LYS A 579 -18.48 -1.03 17.64
N GLY A 580 -19.09 -1.75 18.59
CA GLY A 580 -20.09 -2.79 18.32
C GLY A 580 -19.50 -4.03 17.65
N ILE A 581 -18.19 -4.28 17.80
CA ILE A 581 -17.50 -5.42 17.23
C ILE A 581 -17.35 -6.49 18.32
N LYS A 582 -17.58 -7.76 17.97
CA LYS A 582 -17.36 -8.87 18.91
C LYS A 582 -15.88 -8.97 19.28
N VAL A 583 -15.58 -8.93 20.57
CA VAL A 583 -14.22 -9.10 21.10
C VAL A 583 -13.74 -10.53 20.91
N THR A 584 -12.61 -10.64 20.24
CA THR A 584 -11.82 -11.85 19.95
C THR A 584 -10.35 -11.42 19.83
N ASP A 585 -9.41 -12.35 19.98
CA ASP A 585 -7.98 -12.07 19.80
C ASP A 585 -7.70 -11.43 18.43
N ARG A 586 -8.41 -11.91 17.40
CA ARG A 586 -8.34 -11.35 16.05
C ARG A 586 -8.82 -9.90 16.00
N SER A 587 -9.99 -9.59 16.55
CA SER A 587 -10.51 -8.22 16.52
C SER A 587 -9.64 -7.25 17.34
N ILE A 588 -8.97 -7.74 18.39
CA ILE A 588 -7.98 -6.98 19.16
C ILE A 588 -6.75 -6.70 18.31
N ALA A 589 -6.19 -7.73 17.66
CA ALA A 589 -5.05 -7.57 16.76
C ALA A 589 -5.35 -6.64 15.56
N ASP A 590 -6.54 -6.77 14.96
CA ASP A 590 -6.99 -5.92 13.86
C ASP A 590 -7.20 -4.46 14.33
N ALA A 591 -7.72 -4.25 15.54
CA ALA A 591 -7.85 -2.93 16.14
C ALA A 591 -6.48 -2.29 16.42
N ARG A 592 -5.50 -3.05 16.94
CA ARG A 592 -4.13 -2.57 17.12
C ARG A 592 -3.50 -2.15 15.79
N ASP A 593 -3.57 -2.99 14.74
CA ASP A 593 -3.01 -2.62 13.42
C ASP A 593 -3.73 -1.40 12.83
N SER A 594 -5.04 -1.28 13.01
CA SER A 594 -5.81 -0.10 12.59
C SER A 594 -5.37 1.16 13.34
N LEU A 595 -5.17 1.08 14.66
CA LEU A 595 -4.70 2.20 15.48
C LEU A 595 -3.26 2.59 15.13
N GLU A 596 -2.37 1.62 14.89
CA GLU A 596 -1.01 1.85 14.40
C GLU A 596 -1.02 2.54 13.02
N GLY A 597 -1.83 2.03 12.09
CA GLY A 597 -2.00 2.60 10.75
C GLY A 597 -2.56 4.00 10.78
N GLN A 598 -3.54 4.28 11.65
CA GLN A 598 -4.13 5.60 11.82
C GLN A 598 -3.13 6.62 12.36
N LEU A 599 -2.36 6.27 13.39
CA LEU A 599 -1.32 7.15 13.94
C LEU A 599 -0.21 7.41 12.90
N ARG A 600 0.22 6.37 12.18
CA ARG A 600 1.18 6.51 11.08
C ARG A 600 0.65 7.41 9.97
N GLY A 601 -0.61 7.22 9.59
CA GLY A 601 -1.29 8.03 8.57
C GLY A 601 -1.36 9.50 8.96
N TYR A 602 -1.66 9.82 10.22
CA TYR A 602 -1.57 11.18 10.75
C TYR A 602 -0.15 11.75 10.59
N ILE A 603 0.86 11.04 11.09
CA ILE A 603 2.24 11.53 11.11
C ILE A 603 2.75 11.78 9.68
N LEU A 604 2.54 10.82 8.78
CA LEU A 604 3.00 10.94 7.39
C LEU A 604 2.24 12.02 6.62
N ASP A 605 0.94 12.20 6.85
CA ASP A 605 0.17 13.27 6.22
C ASP A 605 0.68 14.66 6.64
N ARG A 606 0.82 14.89 7.96
CA ARG A 606 1.36 16.15 8.49
C ARG A 606 2.79 16.41 8.02
N LEU A 607 3.61 15.37 7.96
CA LEU A 607 4.96 15.44 7.43
C LEU A 607 4.98 15.83 5.94
N ASN A 608 4.12 15.23 5.12
CA ASN A 608 4.05 15.55 3.70
C ASN A 608 3.64 17.02 3.48
N ILE A 609 2.71 17.54 4.28
CA ILE A 609 2.34 18.97 4.24
C ILE A 609 3.53 19.84 4.66
N ALA A 610 4.22 19.49 5.75
CA ALA A 610 5.40 20.23 6.23
C ALA A 610 6.53 20.30 5.19
N MET A 611 6.64 19.27 4.36
CA MET A 611 7.61 19.14 3.27
C MET A 611 7.06 19.64 1.92
N SER A 612 5.81 20.07 1.84
CA SER A 612 5.09 20.44 0.60
C SER A 612 5.15 19.35 -0.49
N GLU A 613 5.16 18.09 -0.08
CA GLU A 613 5.25 16.97 -1.00
C GLU A 613 3.92 16.76 -1.72
N PRO A 614 3.92 16.58 -3.05
CA PRO A 614 2.69 16.37 -3.81
C PRO A 614 2.13 14.97 -3.53
N GLY A 615 0.98 14.90 -2.86
CA GLY A 615 0.22 13.67 -2.67
C GLY A 615 -0.62 13.27 -3.89
N ASP A 616 -1.38 12.18 -3.80
CA ASP A 616 -2.21 11.68 -4.90
C ASP A 616 -3.26 12.69 -5.38
N ARG A 617 -3.78 13.56 -4.50
CA ARG A 617 -4.67 14.67 -4.86
C ARG A 617 -3.99 15.66 -5.81
N THR A 618 -2.79 16.11 -5.45
CA THR A 618 -1.99 17.02 -6.27
C THR A 618 -1.64 16.36 -7.60
N GLN A 619 -1.25 15.08 -7.57
CA GLN A 619 -0.90 14.34 -8.78
C GLN A 619 -2.09 14.13 -9.72
N ALA A 620 -3.26 13.80 -9.18
CA ALA A 620 -4.49 13.65 -9.97
C ALA A 620 -4.86 14.96 -10.68
N LEU A 621 -4.74 16.10 -9.98
CA LEU A 621 -4.94 17.43 -10.56
C LEU A 621 -3.92 17.71 -11.67
N MET A 622 -2.63 17.51 -11.37
CA MET A 622 -1.54 17.83 -12.29
C MET A 622 -1.52 16.96 -13.54
N LYS A 623 -1.95 15.69 -13.46
CA LYS A 623 -1.95 14.76 -14.60
C LYS A 623 -3.19 14.86 -15.47
N PHE A 624 -4.29 15.47 -15.01
CA PHE A 624 -5.55 15.58 -15.76
C PHE A 624 -6.07 14.25 -16.36
N GLY A 625 -5.82 13.13 -15.67
CA GLY A 625 -6.20 11.80 -16.15
C GLY A 625 -5.43 11.32 -17.38
N THR A 626 -4.30 11.96 -17.72
CA THR A 626 -3.46 11.60 -18.87
C THR A 626 -2.31 10.67 -18.47
N VAL A 627 -2.04 9.69 -19.34
CA VAL A 627 -1.01 8.66 -19.10
C VAL A 627 0.30 8.99 -19.83
N PRO A 628 1.46 8.55 -19.32
CA PRO A 628 2.73 8.81 -19.99
C PRO A 628 2.81 8.04 -21.32
N GLY A 629 3.71 8.45 -22.21
CA GLY A 629 3.86 7.90 -23.56
C GLY A 629 2.78 8.35 -24.55
N THR A 630 1.86 9.24 -24.16
CA THR A 630 0.88 9.88 -25.06
C THR A 630 1.24 11.34 -25.28
N VAL A 631 0.88 11.92 -26.42
CA VAL A 631 1.18 13.34 -26.72
C VAL A 631 0.65 14.27 -25.63
N ALA A 632 -0.63 14.12 -25.27
CA ALA A 632 -1.26 14.93 -24.22
C ALA A 632 -0.60 14.68 -22.84
N GLY A 633 -0.32 13.42 -22.51
CA GLY A 633 0.27 13.08 -21.21
C GLY A 633 1.71 13.56 -21.05
N GLU A 634 2.50 13.57 -22.13
CA GLU A 634 3.83 14.14 -22.09
C GLU A 634 3.79 15.68 -22.02
N ALA A 635 2.92 16.34 -22.80
CA ALA A 635 2.76 17.78 -22.74
C ALA A 635 2.40 18.28 -21.32
N VAL A 636 1.44 17.63 -20.67
CA VAL A 636 1.05 17.93 -19.29
C VAL A 636 2.22 17.73 -18.31
N ARG A 637 2.98 16.65 -18.44
CA ARG A 637 4.14 16.38 -17.56
C ARG A 637 5.29 17.36 -17.77
N PHE A 638 5.54 17.80 -19.00
CA PHE A 638 6.53 18.84 -19.30
C PHE A 638 6.11 20.19 -18.71
N ALA A 639 4.84 20.58 -18.84
CA ALA A 639 4.33 21.82 -18.26
C ALA A 639 4.30 21.78 -16.72
N GLY A 640 3.95 20.63 -16.15
CA GLY A 640 3.71 20.48 -14.71
C GLY A 640 4.95 20.22 -13.85
N GLN A 641 6.09 19.81 -14.42
CA GLN A 641 7.24 19.31 -13.66
C GLN A 641 7.86 20.31 -12.65
N TYR A 642 7.61 21.63 -12.82
CA TYR A 642 8.09 22.68 -11.90
C TYR A 642 6.97 23.30 -11.05
N LYS A 643 5.76 22.75 -11.11
CA LYS A 643 4.56 23.31 -10.46
C LYS A 643 3.98 22.41 -9.38
N SER A 644 4.53 21.21 -9.17
CA SER A 644 4.02 20.23 -8.18
C SER A 644 4.06 20.77 -6.74
N PHE A 645 5.16 21.41 -6.33
CA PHE A 645 5.27 22.03 -5.00
C PHE A 645 4.27 23.16 -4.81
N THR A 646 4.15 24.07 -5.79
CA THR A 646 3.18 25.17 -5.75
C THR A 646 1.75 24.65 -5.71
N ALA A 647 1.43 23.63 -6.51
CA ALA A 647 0.12 22.99 -6.52
C ALA A 647 -0.20 22.31 -5.18
N SER A 648 0.80 21.66 -4.56
CA SER A 648 0.64 21.07 -3.21
C SER A 648 0.38 22.16 -2.17
N PHE A 649 1.17 23.23 -2.17
CA PHE A 649 1.00 24.36 -1.25
C PHE A 649 -0.38 25.03 -1.37
N LEU A 650 -0.89 25.24 -2.58
CA LEU A 650 -2.22 25.84 -2.80
C LEU A 650 -3.39 24.91 -2.38
N GLN A 651 -3.15 23.60 -2.29
CA GLN A 651 -4.16 22.62 -1.90
C GLN A 651 -4.26 22.41 -0.39
N ASN A 652 -3.18 22.69 0.33
CA ASN A 652 -3.04 22.52 1.78
C ASN A 652 -3.49 23.79 2.50
#